data_AF-A0A387BP87-F1
#
_entry.id   AF-A0A387BP87-F1
#
_cell.length_a   1.000
_cell.length_b   1.000
_cell.length_c   1.000
_cell.angle_alpha   90.00
_cell.angle_beta   90.00
_cell.angle_gamma   90.00
#
_symmetry.space_group_name_H-M   'P 1'
#
loop_
_entity.id
_entity.type
_entity.pdbx_description
1 polymer ?
#
loop_
_entity_poly.entity_id
_entity_poly.type
_entity_poly.pdbx_seq_one_letter_code
_entity_poly.pdbx_strand_id
1 'polypeptide(L)'
;MLQTVTAIIVVRNGSARVQRTLESLRAQTRRPDSVVVIETGSDGDVTPAVAAFVPTQHLATKEKLSFPAAVAAAVRALDAPVHSEQWLWLLGQDTAPEPAALEQLLAVGEVSPSVAVAGPKLVEWDDRARLRGFGVTMTRFGATVPLVEDELDQGQHDGTSDVLGVHEAGMLVRHSVYTEAGGLDQALPVVDGGLDFCVRVRLAGHRVVVAPGARLAIGGDGVVGPRLSQRTGAERVGHRQRRVAQLHRRMAYAPGAALVLHWLTLVPLGIARAILWLIGKRPGAVGGELAAAFQAAFADGHLAAARRNVAHSKRAGWAVIAPLRLPPSELRRRRMLAREAAMTAAHGEWRELDFFGSGGGWVLLAALAGSVAISGRLLGASTLGGGGLLPLNDSVGHLWASVGWGWRDVGVGFVGPSDPFQAVLALLGTLTFWQPSLSLVVVWFAAMPLGAIGAWLLAARFTRRAGIRAFFGLAWAFAPPLLAALADGRPAAVLAHVLLPWLIFAAVTARRSWSAAGATALLAAAVAACAPSLVPALAIAWLLWTAASGRSVFRALFVPLPAIALFLPLALAQLAAGTPVRIFADPGVPVPGDSASTWQLMLGFPGGATGGWNSFADSLGWPAGVVAVVLTVLVAPLALLALAALFLRPSVRTAGALLGAFLGLATALLCAQTALQVSGDHAVGLWTGSGLSLYWLGLTGAALFALAGLGRFSVTPAWVASIGALLAIVPLALVGVFGGAAVIANPAGQLPAYVIAEATSQPRTATLVVTPVSQGTVTAGIVHGSGDTLDQQSTVASTDPELSPSDSALAHLAVNLVSRSGYDASDDLSRFGIGFVFLHTGASPGLSARSFGDRAATALDGNALLARVGTTAAGTLWSTAADVTPIAVPADPGGWQQPLIVLMLVVVFGVFALLAIPIGNTAAPRRRPRRPKNGRSGPGGAAPARGATDGEASDQPDADAEVGAPAALEPQPDEGLEPAYAAVGGHDEEA
;
A
#
# COMPACT_ATOMS: atom_id res chain seq x y z
N MET A 1 -48.86 -37.00 26.62
CA MET A 1 -49.36 -35.61 26.64
C MET A 1 -49.12 -35.04 25.25
N LEU A 2 -50.11 -34.37 24.65
CA LEU A 2 -49.95 -33.75 23.32
C LEU A 2 -49.04 -32.53 23.45
N GLN A 3 -47.96 -32.48 22.68
CA GLN A 3 -47.09 -31.30 22.59
C GLN A 3 -47.84 -30.17 21.88
N THR A 4 -47.85 -28.98 22.47
CA THR A 4 -48.47 -27.78 21.87
C THR A 4 -47.42 -26.82 21.36
N VAL A 5 -47.53 -26.37 20.11
CA VAL A 5 -46.55 -25.51 19.43
C VAL A 5 -47.17 -24.17 19.04
N THR A 6 -46.56 -23.08 19.49
CA THR A 6 -46.85 -21.71 19.04
C THR A 6 -45.76 -21.25 18.07
N ALA A 7 -46.10 -21.04 16.79
CA ALA A 7 -45.20 -20.45 15.81
C ALA A 7 -45.24 -18.92 15.89
N ILE A 8 -44.09 -18.29 16.10
CA ILE A 8 -43.94 -16.83 16.16
C ILE A 8 -43.22 -16.36 14.91
N ILE A 9 -43.86 -15.51 14.10
CA ILE A 9 -43.31 -15.00 12.84
C ILE A 9 -43.13 -13.49 12.95
N VAL A 10 -41.89 -13.03 12.80
CA VAL A 10 -41.58 -11.59 12.79
C VAL A 10 -41.55 -11.08 11.35
N VAL A 11 -42.44 -10.14 11.05
CA VAL A 11 -42.60 -9.49 9.75
C VAL A 11 -42.22 -8.02 9.88
N ARG A 12 -41.47 -7.51 8.90
CA ARG A 12 -41.08 -6.09 8.81
C ARG A 12 -41.55 -5.46 7.51
N ASN A 13 -41.59 -6.24 6.42
CA ASN A 13 -41.96 -5.76 5.09
C ASN A 13 -42.82 -6.80 4.36
N GLY A 14 -43.81 -6.35 3.57
CA GLY A 14 -44.70 -7.22 2.77
C GLY A 14 -44.10 -7.83 1.50
N SER A 15 -42.85 -8.31 1.55
CA SER A 15 -42.15 -8.87 0.39
C SER A 15 -42.70 -10.24 -0.05
N ALA A 16 -42.41 -10.64 -1.30
CA ALA A 16 -42.73 -11.98 -1.81
C ALA A 16 -42.15 -13.13 -0.96
N ARG A 17 -41.14 -12.87 -0.12
CA ARG A 17 -40.57 -13.87 0.78
C ARG A 17 -41.49 -14.20 1.94
N VAL A 18 -42.26 -13.21 2.42
CA VAL A 18 -43.24 -13.41 3.51
C VAL A 18 -44.33 -14.37 3.05
N GLN A 19 -44.80 -14.19 1.81
CA GLN A 19 -45.80 -15.07 1.22
C GLN A 19 -45.32 -16.53 1.21
N ARG A 20 -44.11 -16.80 0.70
CA ARG A 20 -43.52 -18.15 0.70
C ARG A 20 -43.33 -18.72 2.11
N THR A 21 -42.91 -17.90 3.07
CA THR A 21 -42.79 -18.29 4.48
C THR A 21 -44.15 -18.74 5.05
N LEU A 22 -45.22 -17.98 4.79
CA LEU A 22 -46.56 -18.30 5.27
C LEU A 22 -47.15 -19.53 4.56
N GLU A 23 -46.93 -19.67 3.26
CA GLU A 23 -47.34 -20.86 2.49
C GLU A 23 -46.63 -22.13 2.97
N SER A 24 -45.32 -22.06 3.23
CA SER A 24 -44.55 -23.19 3.76
C SER A 24 -44.96 -23.58 5.18
N LEU A 25 -45.45 -22.63 5.98
CA LEU A 25 -46.03 -22.95 7.29
C LEU A 25 -47.37 -23.69 7.18
N ARG A 26 -48.22 -23.36 6.18
CA ARG A 26 -49.47 -24.11 5.91
C ARG A 26 -49.22 -25.53 5.42
N ALA A 27 -48.11 -25.71 4.69
CA ALA A 27 -47.72 -26.98 4.08
C ALA A 27 -47.03 -27.96 5.07
N GLN A 28 -46.93 -27.63 6.36
CA GLN A 28 -46.33 -28.54 7.34
C GLN A 28 -47.17 -29.81 7.54
N THR A 29 -46.51 -30.96 7.61
CA THR A 29 -47.12 -32.26 7.94
C THR A 29 -47.72 -32.24 9.34
N ARG A 30 -46.94 -31.75 10.32
CA ARG A 30 -47.43 -31.31 11.63
C ARG A 30 -47.62 -29.80 11.61
N ARG A 31 -48.86 -29.33 11.59
CA ARG A 31 -49.17 -27.88 11.66
C ARG A 31 -48.94 -27.34 13.07
N PRO A 32 -48.49 -26.10 13.27
CA PRO A 32 -48.47 -25.49 14.61
C PRO A 32 -49.90 -25.31 15.16
N ASP A 33 -50.05 -25.37 16.49
CA ASP A 33 -51.35 -25.27 17.17
C ASP A 33 -51.85 -23.82 17.24
N SER A 34 -50.92 -22.87 17.33
CA SER A 34 -51.19 -21.44 17.22
C SER A 34 -50.10 -20.74 16.40
N VAL A 35 -50.49 -19.69 15.68
CA VAL A 35 -49.56 -18.85 14.90
C VAL A 35 -49.73 -17.40 15.32
N VAL A 36 -48.66 -16.81 15.81
CA VAL A 36 -48.56 -15.39 16.17
C VAL A 36 -47.70 -14.68 15.14
N VAL A 37 -48.29 -13.70 14.44
CA VAL A 37 -47.55 -12.83 13.52
C VAL A 37 -47.36 -11.48 14.16
N ILE A 38 -46.12 -11.00 14.22
CA ILE A 38 -45.81 -9.63 14.67
C ILE A 38 -45.25 -8.80 13.51
N GLU A 39 -46.02 -7.79 13.09
CA GLU A 39 -45.62 -6.80 12.11
C GLU A 39 -44.95 -5.59 12.78
N THR A 40 -43.74 -5.27 12.35
CA THR A 40 -42.90 -4.20 12.91
C THR A 40 -42.62 -3.12 11.87
N GLY A 41 -42.82 -1.86 12.23
CA GLY A 41 -42.55 -0.73 11.35
C GLY A 41 -43.53 -0.56 10.19
N SER A 42 -44.78 -1.05 10.32
CA SER A 42 -45.88 -0.76 9.41
C SER A 42 -46.76 0.37 9.98
N ASP A 43 -47.39 1.16 9.11
CA ASP A 43 -48.24 2.28 9.52
C ASP A 43 -49.65 1.85 9.96
N GLY A 44 -49.91 0.55 10.08
CA GLY A 44 -51.17 -0.04 10.54
C GLY A 44 -51.90 -0.87 9.48
N ASP A 45 -51.49 -0.79 8.20
CA ASP A 45 -52.00 -1.67 7.16
C ASP A 45 -51.41 -3.08 7.31
N VAL A 46 -52.29 -4.07 7.48
CA VAL A 46 -51.92 -5.48 7.52
C VAL A 46 -51.36 -5.88 6.17
N THR A 47 -50.19 -6.51 6.15
CA THR A 47 -49.60 -7.00 4.90
C THR A 47 -50.61 -7.92 4.18
N PRO A 48 -50.87 -7.77 2.88
CA PRO A 48 -51.85 -8.59 2.15
C PRO A 48 -51.62 -10.10 2.32
N ALA A 49 -50.35 -10.53 2.37
CA ALA A 49 -49.97 -11.92 2.63
C ALA A 49 -50.37 -12.41 4.04
N VAL A 50 -50.27 -11.55 5.06
CA VAL A 50 -50.67 -11.86 6.44
C VAL A 50 -52.19 -11.87 6.57
N ALA A 51 -52.87 -10.90 5.95
CA ALA A 51 -54.34 -10.85 5.89
C ALA A 51 -54.91 -12.12 5.23
N ALA A 52 -54.31 -12.60 4.14
CA ALA A 52 -54.68 -13.85 3.49
C ALA A 52 -54.30 -15.11 4.29
N PHE A 53 -53.33 -15.02 5.21
CA PHE A 53 -52.91 -16.15 6.04
C PHE A 53 -53.90 -16.42 7.20
N VAL A 54 -54.47 -15.35 7.78
CA VAL A 54 -55.35 -15.36 8.97
C VAL A 54 -54.68 -16.04 10.18
N PRO A 55 -53.68 -15.40 10.80
CA PRO A 55 -52.99 -15.96 11.97
C PRO A 55 -53.91 -16.01 13.19
N THR A 56 -53.59 -16.88 14.16
CA THR A 56 -54.32 -16.99 15.44
C THR A 56 -54.29 -15.67 16.21
N GLN A 57 -53.13 -15.00 16.21
CA GLN A 57 -52.97 -13.65 16.74
C GLN A 57 -52.12 -12.81 15.79
N HIS A 58 -52.52 -11.56 15.60
CA HIS A 58 -51.78 -10.57 14.83
C HIS A 58 -51.46 -9.37 15.72
N LEU A 59 -50.17 -9.07 15.87
CA LEU A 59 -49.67 -7.91 16.61
C LEU A 59 -49.01 -6.95 15.63
N ALA A 60 -49.44 -5.70 15.59
CA ALA A 60 -48.83 -4.68 14.75
C ALA A 60 -48.23 -3.56 15.60
N THR A 61 -47.02 -3.12 15.27
CA THR A 61 -46.37 -1.96 15.90
C THR A 61 -45.75 -1.04 14.86
N LYS A 62 -45.89 0.27 15.09
CA LYS A 62 -45.27 1.31 14.26
C LYS A 62 -43.75 1.39 14.46
N GLU A 63 -43.23 0.90 15.59
CA GLU A 63 -41.81 0.93 15.88
C GLU A 63 -41.07 -0.20 15.16
N LYS A 64 -39.88 0.10 14.61
CA LYS A 64 -39.02 -0.90 13.96
C LYS A 64 -38.25 -1.70 15.02
N LEU A 65 -38.92 -2.68 15.62
CA LEU A 65 -38.32 -3.57 16.61
C LEU A 65 -37.26 -4.50 15.98
N SER A 66 -36.23 -4.83 16.78
CA SER A 66 -35.30 -5.91 16.47
C SER A 66 -36.00 -7.27 16.60
N PHE A 67 -35.44 -8.33 16.01
CA PHE A 67 -36.03 -9.67 16.12
C PHE A 67 -36.19 -10.14 17.57
N PRO A 68 -35.17 -10.02 18.47
CA PRO A 68 -35.34 -10.32 19.88
C PRO A 68 -36.47 -9.53 20.55
N ALA A 69 -36.58 -8.23 20.27
CA ALA A 69 -37.60 -7.37 20.86
C ALA A 69 -39.01 -7.72 20.36
N ALA A 70 -39.15 -8.06 19.08
CA ALA A 70 -40.41 -8.48 18.48
C ALA A 70 -40.88 -9.85 19.03
N VAL A 71 -39.97 -10.83 19.13
CA VAL A 71 -40.29 -12.13 19.76
C VAL A 71 -40.68 -11.93 21.22
N ALA A 72 -39.97 -11.09 21.98
CA ALA A 72 -40.31 -10.81 23.37
C ALA A 72 -41.69 -10.13 23.51
N ALA A 73 -42.07 -9.26 22.56
CA ALA A 73 -43.40 -8.66 22.54
C ALA A 73 -44.49 -9.70 22.24
N ALA A 74 -44.24 -10.62 21.29
CA ALA A 74 -45.16 -11.72 21.00
C ALA A 74 -45.34 -12.67 22.18
N VAL A 75 -44.24 -13.06 22.86
CA VAL A 75 -44.29 -13.96 24.03
C VAL A 75 -45.02 -13.31 25.21
N ARG A 76 -44.90 -11.99 25.42
CA ARG A 76 -45.66 -11.28 26.46
C ARG A 76 -47.18 -11.28 26.23
N ALA A 77 -47.63 -11.48 24.99
CA ALA A 77 -49.05 -11.60 24.65
C ALA A 77 -49.58 -13.04 24.78
N LEU A 78 -48.70 -14.02 25.05
CA LEU A 78 -49.07 -15.41 25.31
C LEU A 78 -49.28 -15.63 26.81
N ASP A 79 -50.14 -16.59 27.14
CA ASP A 79 -50.33 -17.03 28.53
C ASP A 79 -49.05 -17.69 29.08
N ALA A 80 -48.83 -17.56 30.39
CA ALA A 80 -47.69 -18.18 31.04
C ALA A 80 -47.68 -19.71 30.86
N PRO A 81 -46.50 -20.33 30.70
CA PRO A 81 -46.43 -21.76 30.42
C PRO A 81 -46.93 -22.59 31.61
N VAL A 82 -47.96 -23.40 31.36
CA VAL A 82 -48.57 -24.27 32.39
C VAL A 82 -47.88 -25.64 32.46
N HIS A 83 -47.32 -26.12 31.34
CA HIS A 83 -46.67 -27.43 31.23
C HIS A 83 -45.36 -27.36 30.43
N SER A 84 -44.49 -28.35 30.64
CA SER A 84 -43.20 -28.46 29.93
C SER A 84 -43.35 -28.73 28.43
N GLU A 85 -44.49 -29.28 28.00
CA GLU A 85 -44.78 -29.70 26.62
C GLU A 85 -45.26 -28.57 25.69
N GLN A 86 -45.11 -27.31 26.14
CA GLN A 86 -45.39 -26.12 25.33
C GLN A 86 -44.11 -25.61 24.65
N TRP A 87 -44.13 -25.49 23.33
CA TRP A 87 -42.99 -25.10 22.51
C TRP A 87 -43.27 -23.81 21.73
N LEU A 88 -42.23 -22.98 21.58
CA LEU A 88 -42.21 -21.81 20.72
C LEU A 88 -41.34 -22.11 19.50
N TRP A 89 -41.85 -21.85 18.30
CA TRP A 89 -41.09 -21.96 17.07
C TRP A 89 -40.84 -20.59 16.47
N LEU A 90 -39.57 -20.18 16.44
CA LEU A 90 -39.18 -18.82 16.08
C LEU A 90 -38.86 -18.71 14.58
N LEU A 91 -39.63 -17.89 13.86
CA LEU A 91 -39.53 -17.71 12.41
C LEU A 91 -39.43 -16.22 12.03
N GLY A 92 -38.74 -15.97 10.93
CA GLY A 92 -38.65 -14.65 10.31
C GLY A 92 -39.47 -14.58 9.03
N GLN A 93 -39.68 -13.38 8.52
CA GLN A 93 -40.35 -13.18 7.23
C GLN A 93 -39.63 -13.87 6.04
N ASP A 94 -38.34 -14.19 6.20
CA ASP A 94 -37.45 -14.79 5.19
C ASP A 94 -36.99 -16.20 5.58
N THR A 95 -37.83 -16.95 6.32
CA THR A 95 -37.57 -18.34 6.70
C THR A 95 -38.69 -19.26 6.20
N ALA A 96 -38.41 -20.09 5.20
CA ALA A 96 -39.39 -21.00 4.61
C ALA A 96 -39.08 -22.47 4.97
N PRO A 97 -39.79 -23.08 5.94
CA PRO A 97 -39.57 -24.47 6.35
C PRO A 97 -39.98 -25.50 5.29
N GLU A 98 -39.29 -26.63 5.24
CA GLU A 98 -39.76 -27.78 4.43
C GLU A 98 -40.95 -28.47 5.10
N PRO A 99 -41.82 -29.20 4.36
CA PRO A 99 -43.07 -29.76 4.90
C PRO A 99 -42.92 -30.59 6.17
N ALA A 100 -41.84 -31.37 6.31
CA ALA A 100 -41.61 -32.21 7.50
C ALA A 100 -40.83 -31.50 8.62
N ALA A 101 -40.49 -30.21 8.49
CA ALA A 101 -39.53 -29.56 9.38
C ALA A 101 -40.00 -29.51 10.84
N LEU A 102 -41.26 -29.15 11.10
CA LEU A 102 -41.77 -29.07 12.47
C LEU A 102 -41.87 -30.46 13.12
N GLU A 103 -42.36 -31.46 12.39
CA GLU A 103 -42.42 -32.85 12.85
C GLU A 103 -41.03 -33.36 13.24
N GLN A 104 -40.02 -33.11 12.40
CA GLN A 104 -38.64 -33.53 12.66
C GLN A 104 -38.00 -32.78 13.84
N LEU A 105 -38.34 -31.51 14.07
CA LEU A 105 -37.86 -30.76 15.24
C LEU A 105 -38.47 -31.30 16.55
N LEU A 106 -39.76 -31.63 16.55
CA LEU A 106 -40.45 -32.19 17.71
C LEU A 106 -39.96 -33.60 18.04
N ALA A 107 -39.73 -34.44 17.03
CA ALA A 107 -39.21 -35.80 17.18
C ALA A 107 -37.91 -35.84 18.01
N VAL A 108 -37.01 -34.87 17.82
CA VAL A 108 -35.77 -34.80 18.62
C VAL A 108 -36.05 -34.47 20.10
N GLY A 109 -37.06 -33.65 20.38
CA GLY A 109 -37.50 -33.33 21.74
C GLY A 109 -38.25 -34.47 22.44
N GLU A 110 -38.94 -35.32 21.68
CA GLU A 110 -39.61 -36.52 22.18
C GLU A 110 -38.63 -37.60 22.59
N VAL A 111 -37.55 -37.80 21.81
CA VAL A 111 -36.50 -38.79 22.11
C VAL A 111 -35.77 -38.48 23.41
N SER A 112 -35.61 -37.20 23.76
CA SER A 112 -34.85 -36.78 24.94
C SER A 112 -35.51 -35.61 25.66
N PRO A 113 -36.19 -35.83 26.80
CA PRO A 113 -36.86 -34.77 27.57
C PRO A 113 -35.91 -33.66 28.05
N SER A 114 -34.60 -33.95 28.14
CA SER A 114 -33.55 -32.99 28.50
C SER A 114 -33.28 -31.93 27.42
N VAL A 115 -33.76 -32.13 26.19
CA VAL A 115 -33.67 -31.17 25.09
C VAL A 115 -34.68 -30.05 25.32
N ALA A 116 -34.16 -28.83 25.41
CA ALA A 116 -34.98 -27.63 25.51
C ALA A 116 -34.98 -26.78 24.24
N VAL A 117 -33.96 -26.96 23.38
CA VAL A 117 -33.81 -26.20 22.12
C VAL A 117 -33.38 -27.15 21.01
N ALA A 118 -34.10 -27.11 19.89
CA ALA A 118 -33.75 -27.81 18.65
C ALA A 118 -33.65 -26.80 17.49
N GLY A 119 -32.63 -26.95 16.63
CA GLY A 119 -32.43 -26.10 15.46
C GLY A 119 -32.36 -26.87 14.14
N PRO A 120 -32.95 -26.37 13.04
CA PRO A 120 -32.93 -27.02 11.74
C PRO A 120 -31.61 -26.78 10.97
N LYS A 121 -31.41 -27.55 9.90
CA LYS A 121 -30.49 -27.22 8.81
C LYS A 121 -30.98 -25.99 8.06
N LEU A 122 -30.15 -24.94 8.00
CA LEU A 122 -30.43 -23.77 7.18
C LEU A 122 -29.91 -24.00 5.76
N VAL A 123 -30.77 -23.85 4.76
CA VAL A 123 -30.42 -23.99 3.33
C VAL A 123 -30.61 -22.67 2.57
N GLU A 124 -29.98 -22.54 1.40
CA GLU A 124 -30.08 -21.33 0.57
C GLU A 124 -31.51 -21.18 0.01
N TRP A 125 -32.04 -19.94 0.01
CA TRP A 125 -33.43 -19.65 -0.37
C TRP A 125 -33.89 -20.27 -1.70
N ASP A 126 -33.00 -20.23 -2.70
CA ASP A 126 -33.26 -20.70 -4.07
C ASP A 126 -32.61 -22.06 -4.37
N ASP A 127 -31.73 -22.56 -3.50
CA ASP A 127 -30.96 -23.79 -3.69
C ASP A 127 -30.91 -24.61 -2.40
N ARG A 128 -31.78 -25.61 -2.32
CA ARG A 128 -31.94 -26.44 -1.12
C ARG A 128 -30.80 -27.44 -0.92
N ALA A 129 -30.04 -27.74 -1.97
CA ALA A 129 -28.88 -28.61 -1.87
C ALA A 129 -27.69 -27.93 -1.17
N ARG A 130 -27.77 -26.62 -0.94
CA ARG A 130 -26.70 -25.84 -0.32
C ARG A 130 -27.04 -25.45 1.11
N LEU A 131 -26.23 -25.93 2.05
CA LEU A 131 -26.27 -25.53 3.46
C LEU A 131 -25.72 -24.12 3.63
N ARG A 132 -26.48 -23.29 4.33
CA ARG A 132 -26.07 -21.97 4.82
C ARG A 132 -25.56 -22.02 6.26
N GLY A 133 -26.11 -22.91 7.08
CA GLY A 133 -25.71 -23.03 8.48
C GLY A 133 -26.29 -24.28 9.12
N PHE A 134 -25.50 -24.95 9.94
CA PHE A 134 -25.96 -26.07 10.75
C PHE A 134 -25.17 -26.09 12.06
N GLY A 135 -25.79 -25.56 13.12
CA GLY A 135 -25.15 -25.38 14.41
C GLY A 135 -24.07 -24.29 14.45
N VAL A 136 -23.83 -23.77 15.65
CA VAL A 136 -22.85 -22.73 15.92
C VAL A 136 -22.08 -23.06 17.20
N THR A 137 -20.77 -22.80 17.20
CA THR A 137 -19.92 -22.89 18.39
C THR A 137 -19.14 -21.59 18.58
N MET A 138 -18.32 -21.52 19.63
CA MET A 138 -17.40 -20.42 19.88
C MET A 138 -16.00 -20.93 20.23
N THR A 139 -15.00 -20.11 19.92
CA THR A 139 -13.63 -20.31 20.40
C THR A 139 -13.50 -20.05 21.89
N ARG A 140 -12.37 -20.44 22.49
CA ARG A 140 -12.03 -20.12 23.89
C ARG A 140 -12.14 -18.62 24.22
N PHE A 141 -11.86 -17.75 23.25
CA PHE A 141 -11.94 -16.29 23.40
C PHE A 141 -13.29 -15.68 22.93
N GLY A 142 -14.32 -16.51 22.78
CA GLY A 142 -15.69 -16.07 22.49
C GLY A 142 -15.97 -15.70 21.03
N ALA A 143 -15.01 -15.87 20.10
CA ALA A 143 -15.29 -15.67 18.68
C ALA A 143 -16.24 -16.76 18.16
N THR A 144 -17.35 -16.37 17.55
CA THR A 144 -18.31 -17.29 16.93
C THR A 144 -17.70 -18.01 15.75
N VAL A 145 -17.95 -19.31 15.66
CA VAL A 145 -17.55 -20.16 14.54
C VAL A 145 -18.77 -21.00 14.14
N PRO A 146 -19.27 -20.90 12.91
CA PRO A 146 -20.27 -21.84 12.43
C PRO A 146 -19.66 -23.23 12.35
N LEU A 147 -20.41 -24.25 12.80
CA LEU A 147 -19.96 -25.63 12.70
C LEU A 147 -19.85 -26.05 11.23
N VAL A 148 -20.87 -25.67 10.46
CA VAL A 148 -21.03 -25.88 9.01
C VAL A 148 -21.50 -24.57 8.37
N GLU A 149 -20.88 -24.15 7.26
CA GLU A 149 -21.24 -22.92 6.53
C GLU A 149 -20.95 -23.06 5.02
N ASP A 150 -21.95 -22.76 4.18
CA ASP A 150 -21.79 -22.51 2.73
C ASP A 150 -21.33 -23.69 1.85
N GLU A 151 -21.65 -24.92 2.23
CA GLU A 151 -21.31 -26.18 1.53
C GLU A 151 -22.54 -26.93 0.98
N LEU A 152 -22.33 -28.02 0.24
CA LEU A 152 -23.42 -28.87 -0.28
C LEU A 152 -23.86 -29.88 0.80
N ASP A 153 -25.17 -30.09 0.97
CA ASP A 153 -25.74 -31.12 1.85
C ASP A 153 -25.66 -32.48 1.14
N GLN A 154 -24.71 -33.32 1.53
CA GLN A 154 -24.54 -34.70 1.08
C GLN A 154 -24.84 -35.70 2.22
N GLY A 155 -25.48 -35.26 3.31
CA GLY A 155 -25.75 -36.07 4.50
C GLY A 155 -24.55 -36.25 5.43
N GLN A 156 -23.42 -35.59 5.16
CA GLN A 156 -22.17 -35.71 5.93
C GLN A 156 -22.27 -35.27 7.40
N HIS A 157 -23.37 -34.62 7.79
CA HIS A 157 -23.59 -34.08 9.14
C HIS A 157 -24.79 -34.71 9.87
N ASP A 158 -25.37 -35.77 9.32
CA ASP A 158 -26.60 -36.36 9.87
C ASP A 158 -26.39 -37.12 11.17
N GLY A 159 -25.14 -37.49 11.50
CA GLY A 159 -24.77 -38.08 12.79
C GLY A 159 -24.55 -37.08 13.94
N THR A 160 -24.60 -35.77 13.69
CA THR A 160 -24.35 -34.75 14.73
C THR A 160 -25.65 -34.39 15.45
N SER A 161 -25.67 -34.47 16.78
CA SER A 161 -26.86 -34.14 17.58
C SER A 161 -26.64 -32.97 18.55
N ASP A 162 -25.62 -33.02 19.41
CA ASP A 162 -25.35 -31.98 20.41
C ASP A 162 -24.48 -30.84 19.87
N VAL A 163 -24.95 -29.59 20.04
CA VAL A 163 -24.21 -28.39 19.67
C VAL A 163 -24.21 -27.35 20.80
N LEU A 164 -23.28 -26.40 20.74
CA LEU A 164 -23.27 -25.28 21.69
C LEU A 164 -24.47 -24.35 21.48
N GLY A 165 -24.79 -24.03 20.23
CA GLY A 165 -25.93 -23.20 19.89
C GLY A 165 -26.45 -23.46 18.49
N VAL A 166 -27.68 -23.02 18.26
CA VAL A 166 -28.34 -23.04 16.96
C VAL A 166 -28.66 -21.62 16.51
N HIS A 167 -28.95 -21.46 15.22
CA HIS A 167 -29.38 -20.18 14.70
C HIS A 167 -30.78 -19.83 15.22
N GLU A 168 -31.05 -18.54 15.45
CA GLU A 168 -32.38 -18.07 15.88
C GLU A 168 -33.45 -18.23 14.80
N ALA A 169 -33.05 -18.40 13.53
CA ALA A 169 -33.94 -18.72 12.42
C ALA A 169 -34.39 -20.19 12.48
N GLY A 170 -35.68 -20.41 12.78
CA GLY A 170 -36.29 -21.73 12.86
C GLY A 170 -36.04 -22.48 14.17
N MET A 171 -35.53 -21.79 15.20
CA MET A 171 -35.30 -22.38 16.51
C MET A 171 -36.62 -22.83 17.16
N LEU A 172 -36.70 -24.08 17.58
CA LEU A 172 -37.78 -24.62 18.41
C LEU A 172 -37.30 -24.65 19.87
N VAL A 173 -38.04 -24.03 20.79
CA VAL A 173 -37.64 -23.90 22.20
C VAL A 173 -38.81 -24.14 23.15
N ARG A 174 -38.59 -24.83 24.27
CA ARG A 174 -39.61 -24.97 25.32
C ARG A 174 -39.97 -23.61 25.90
N HIS A 175 -41.26 -23.30 26.01
CA HIS A 175 -41.76 -22.01 26.46
C HIS A 175 -41.31 -21.67 27.89
N SER A 176 -41.31 -22.65 28.78
CA SER A 176 -40.79 -22.50 30.15
C SER A 176 -39.31 -22.12 30.17
N VAL A 177 -38.49 -22.77 29.33
CA VAL A 177 -37.04 -22.52 29.25
C VAL A 177 -36.73 -21.17 28.60
N TYR A 178 -37.53 -20.74 27.61
CA TYR A 178 -37.41 -19.40 27.05
C TYR A 178 -37.60 -18.31 28.11
N THR A 179 -38.60 -18.48 28.97
CA THR A 179 -38.91 -17.56 30.07
C THR A 179 -37.84 -17.63 31.17
N GLU A 180 -37.42 -18.84 31.57
CA GLU A 180 -36.37 -19.07 32.58
C GLU A 180 -35.03 -18.44 32.17
N ALA A 181 -34.64 -18.62 30.91
CA ALA A 181 -33.38 -18.09 30.39
C ALA A 181 -33.41 -16.57 30.16
N GLY A 182 -34.58 -15.91 30.26
CA GLY A 182 -34.74 -14.46 30.05
C GLY A 182 -34.82 -14.05 28.58
N GLY A 183 -35.30 -14.93 27.70
CA GLY A 183 -35.52 -14.67 26.27
C GLY A 183 -34.25 -14.32 25.47
N LEU A 184 -34.43 -13.90 24.21
CA LEU A 184 -33.31 -13.46 23.36
C LEU A 184 -32.75 -12.10 23.83
N ASP A 185 -31.42 -11.94 23.80
CA ASP A 185 -30.78 -10.68 24.18
C ASP A 185 -31.02 -9.59 23.12
N GLN A 186 -31.54 -8.44 23.57
CA GLN A 186 -31.83 -7.29 22.71
C GLN A 186 -30.57 -6.59 22.20
N ALA A 187 -29.44 -6.74 22.90
CA ALA A 187 -28.14 -6.23 22.46
C ALA A 187 -27.55 -7.02 21.28
N LEU A 188 -28.13 -8.18 20.95
CA LEU A 188 -27.72 -9.07 19.86
C LEU A 188 -28.81 -9.19 18.77
N PRO A 189 -29.15 -8.09 18.06
CA PRO A 189 -30.33 -8.04 17.20
C PRO A 189 -30.20 -8.79 15.87
N VAL A 190 -28.99 -9.13 15.44
CA VAL A 190 -28.70 -9.64 14.07
C VAL A 190 -27.76 -10.83 14.06
N VAL A 191 -26.82 -10.88 14.99
CA VAL A 191 -25.78 -11.92 15.05
C VAL A 191 -25.63 -12.36 16.48
N ASP A 192 -25.36 -13.65 16.67
CA ASP A 192 -25.08 -14.28 17.96
C ASP A 192 -26.24 -14.35 18.96
N GLY A 193 -27.44 -13.84 18.63
CA GLY A 193 -28.61 -13.90 19.52
C GLY A 193 -28.97 -15.33 19.90
N GLY A 194 -29.08 -16.22 18.91
CA GLY A 194 -29.33 -17.64 19.14
C GLY A 194 -28.20 -18.35 19.89
N LEU A 195 -26.94 -18.00 19.62
CA LEU A 195 -25.78 -18.58 20.31
C LEU A 195 -25.72 -18.15 21.79
N ASP A 196 -25.96 -16.87 22.09
CA ASP A 196 -26.03 -16.38 23.48
C ASP A 196 -27.16 -17.04 24.26
N PHE A 197 -28.35 -17.11 23.66
CA PHE A 197 -29.49 -17.76 24.27
C PHE A 197 -29.22 -19.23 24.57
N CYS A 198 -28.65 -19.98 23.61
CA CYS A 198 -28.30 -21.39 23.81
C CYS A 198 -27.22 -21.59 24.89
N VAL A 199 -26.28 -20.65 25.04
CA VAL A 199 -25.31 -20.65 26.14
C VAL A 199 -26.02 -20.49 27.48
N ARG A 200 -26.97 -19.56 27.61
CA ARG A 200 -27.77 -19.39 28.83
C ARG A 200 -28.62 -20.63 29.13
N VAL A 201 -29.21 -21.25 28.12
CA VAL A 201 -29.96 -22.52 28.24
C VAL A 201 -29.07 -23.68 28.71
N ARG A 202 -27.85 -23.81 28.17
CA ARG A 202 -26.86 -24.80 28.64
C ARG A 202 -26.43 -24.53 30.09
N LEU A 203 -26.26 -23.26 30.47
CA LEU A 203 -25.96 -22.87 31.86
C LEU A 203 -27.14 -23.08 32.81
N ALA A 204 -28.38 -23.10 32.31
CA ALA A 204 -29.56 -23.49 33.08
C ALA A 204 -29.68 -25.03 33.27
N GLY A 205 -28.84 -25.81 32.58
CA GLY A 205 -28.79 -27.28 32.71
C GLY A 205 -29.52 -28.05 31.61
N HIS A 206 -29.98 -27.37 30.55
CA HIS A 206 -30.68 -28.01 29.44
C HIS A 206 -29.78 -28.32 28.23
N ARG A 207 -30.19 -29.26 27.38
CA ARG A 207 -29.48 -29.61 26.15
C ARG A 207 -30.01 -28.82 24.95
N VAL A 208 -29.08 -28.56 24.03
CA VAL A 208 -29.31 -27.84 22.77
C VAL A 208 -28.81 -28.72 21.64
N VAL A 209 -29.71 -29.03 20.71
CA VAL A 209 -29.45 -30.01 19.65
C VAL A 209 -29.78 -29.46 18.28
N VAL A 210 -29.18 -30.05 17.27
CA VAL A 210 -29.59 -29.85 15.87
C VAL A 210 -30.45 -31.02 15.42
N ALA A 211 -31.41 -30.75 14.53
CA ALA A 211 -32.28 -31.75 13.92
C ALA A 211 -31.91 -31.90 12.43
N PRO A 212 -31.12 -32.93 12.05
CA PRO A 212 -30.66 -33.09 10.68
C PRO A 212 -31.80 -33.27 9.65
N GLY A 213 -32.91 -33.90 10.07
CA GLY A 213 -34.10 -34.09 9.24
C GLY A 213 -34.94 -32.83 9.03
N ALA A 214 -34.74 -31.79 9.83
CA ALA A 214 -35.47 -30.53 9.70
C ALA A 214 -34.70 -29.53 8.83
N ARG A 215 -35.28 -29.14 7.69
CA ARG A 215 -34.68 -28.17 6.75
C ARG A 215 -35.48 -26.88 6.69
N LEU A 216 -34.78 -25.75 6.67
CA LEU A 216 -35.34 -24.40 6.63
C LEU A 216 -34.59 -23.55 5.60
N ALA A 217 -35.26 -23.05 4.57
CA ALA A 217 -34.66 -22.14 3.60
C ALA A 217 -34.59 -20.71 4.18
N ILE A 218 -33.42 -20.06 4.09
CA ILE A 218 -33.21 -18.70 4.62
C ILE A 218 -32.86 -17.69 3.52
N GLY A 219 -33.56 -16.56 3.51
CA GLY A 219 -33.42 -15.48 2.53
C GLY A 219 -32.29 -14.50 2.84
N GLY A 220 -32.01 -14.25 4.12
CA GLY A 220 -30.98 -13.33 4.59
C GLY A 220 -31.34 -11.86 4.40
N ASP A 221 -32.56 -11.45 4.71
CA ASP A 221 -33.02 -10.04 4.64
C ASP A 221 -32.57 -9.20 5.83
N GLY A 222 -32.03 -9.83 6.87
CA GLY A 222 -31.54 -9.16 8.08
C GLY A 222 -32.62 -8.83 9.09
N VAL A 223 -33.80 -9.47 8.99
CA VAL A 223 -34.76 -9.53 10.10
C VAL A 223 -34.28 -10.57 11.09
N VAL A 224 -34.00 -11.79 10.61
CA VAL A 224 -33.43 -12.88 11.41
C VAL A 224 -32.06 -13.24 10.85
N GLY A 225 -31.03 -13.17 11.68
CA GLY A 225 -29.65 -13.37 11.24
C GLY A 225 -29.09 -12.22 10.35
N PRO A 226 -27.83 -12.35 9.89
CA PRO A 226 -27.16 -11.35 9.08
C PRO A 226 -27.68 -11.28 7.64
N ARG A 227 -27.54 -10.11 7.00
CA ARG A 227 -27.88 -9.93 5.58
C ARG A 227 -26.95 -10.74 4.67
N LEU A 228 -27.52 -11.62 3.84
CA LEU A 228 -26.77 -12.51 2.92
C LEU A 228 -26.52 -11.87 1.53
N SER A 229 -26.34 -10.55 1.45
CA SER A 229 -26.13 -9.83 0.19
C SER A 229 -24.70 -9.97 -0.35
N GLN A 230 -24.54 -10.16 -1.66
CA GLN A 230 -23.24 -10.19 -2.36
C GLN A 230 -22.59 -8.81 -2.55
N ARG A 231 -23.19 -7.72 -2.05
CA ARG A 231 -22.59 -6.38 -2.17
C ARG A 231 -21.43 -6.23 -1.18
N THR A 232 -20.31 -5.68 -1.63
CA THR A 232 -19.08 -5.44 -0.84
C THR A 232 -19.30 -4.65 0.46
N GLY A 233 -20.37 -3.85 0.56
CA GLY A 233 -20.74 -3.17 1.79
C GLY A 233 -21.27 -4.10 2.89
N ALA A 234 -21.92 -5.20 2.52
CA ALA A 234 -22.49 -6.17 3.45
C ALA A 234 -21.41 -6.92 4.25
N GLU A 235 -20.24 -7.19 3.65
CA GLU A 235 -19.12 -7.83 4.34
C GLU A 235 -18.53 -6.95 5.46
N ARG A 236 -18.36 -5.64 5.21
CA ARG A 236 -17.84 -4.69 6.22
C ARG A 236 -18.81 -4.53 7.38
N VAL A 237 -20.09 -4.36 7.06
CA VAL A 237 -21.16 -4.26 8.06
C VAL A 237 -21.26 -5.56 8.87
N GLY A 238 -21.21 -6.71 8.20
CA GLY A 238 -21.24 -8.02 8.85
C GLY A 238 -20.04 -8.27 9.76
N HIS A 239 -18.83 -7.83 9.37
CA HIS A 239 -17.65 -7.93 10.22
C HIS A 239 -17.80 -7.11 11.51
N ARG A 240 -18.22 -5.85 11.38
CA ARG A 240 -18.51 -4.99 12.54
C ARG A 240 -19.55 -5.62 13.44
N GLN A 241 -20.68 -6.09 12.90
CA GLN A 241 -21.77 -6.71 13.67
C GLN A 241 -21.32 -7.95 14.44
N ARG A 242 -20.60 -8.88 13.78
CA ARG A 242 -20.00 -10.06 14.43
C ARG A 242 -19.03 -9.66 15.54
N ARG A 243 -18.25 -8.61 15.33
CA ARG A 243 -17.25 -8.16 16.32
C ARG A 243 -17.89 -7.47 17.52
N VAL A 244 -18.88 -6.61 17.32
CA VAL A 244 -19.66 -5.98 18.40
C VAL A 244 -20.32 -7.07 19.26
N ALA A 245 -21.00 -8.03 18.62
CA ALA A 245 -21.65 -9.14 19.31
C ALA A 245 -20.67 -10.02 20.12
N GLN A 246 -19.47 -10.27 19.57
CA GLN A 246 -18.40 -10.96 20.30
C GLN A 246 -17.95 -10.17 21.53
N LEU A 247 -17.71 -8.86 21.40
CA LEU A 247 -17.24 -8.03 22.50
C LEU A 247 -18.31 -7.89 23.59
N HIS A 248 -19.57 -7.69 23.19
CA HIS A 248 -20.73 -7.66 24.09
C HIS A 248 -20.80 -8.91 24.97
N ARG A 249 -20.83 -10.11 24.35
CA ARG A 249 -20.89 -11.38 25.09
C ARG A 249 -19.66 -11.61 25.96
N ARG A 250 -18.47 -11.19 25.50
CA ARG A 250 -17.25 -11.29 26.31
C ARG A 250 -17.38 -10.48 27.60
N MET A 251 -17.97 -9.30 27.56
CA MET A 251 -18.26 -8.49 28.74
C MET A 251 -19.41 -9.08 29.57
N ALA A 252 -20.46 -9.61 28.93
CA ALA A 252 -21.60 -10.21 29.61
C ALA A 252 -21.19 -11.47 30.41
N TYR A 253 -20.29 -12.29 29.87
CA TYR A 253 -19.84 -13.55 30.49
C TYR A 253 -18.69 -13.38 31.49
N ALA A 254 -18.03 -12.22 31.51
CA ALA A 254 -16.86 -11.99 32.36
C ALA A 254 -17.23 -11.98 33.86
N PRO A 255 -16.38 -12.52 34.76
CA PRO A 255 -16.52 -12.28 36.18
C PRO A 255 -16.36 -10.79 36.50
N GLY A 256 -17.01 -10.30 37.57
CA GLY A 256 -17.10 -8.86 37.88
C GLY A 256 -15.75 -8.14 37.93
N ALA A 257 -14.75 -8.73 38.61
CA ALA A 257 -13.41 -8.15 38.70
C ALA A 257 -12.69 -8.05 37.33
N ALA A 258 -12.94 -9.00 36.43
CA ALA A 258 -12.33 -8.98 35.10
C ALA A 258 -13.00 -7.96 34.15
N LEU A 259 -14.18 -7.43 34.49
CA LEU A 259 -14.91 -6.51 33.62
C LEU A 259 -14.13 -5.21 33.39
N VAL A 260 -13.53 -4.64 34.46
CA VAL A 260 -12.72 -3.42 34.37
C VAL A 260 -11.51 -3.63 33.47
N LEU A 261 -10.81 -4.76 33.62
CA LEU A 261 -9.69 -5.13 32.76
C LEU A 261 -10.12 -5.33 31.30
N HIS A 262 -11.27 -5.97 31.06
CA HIS A 262 -11.81 -6.14 29.71
C HIS A 262 -12.16 -4.80 29.08
N TRP A 263 -12.80 -3.90 29.84
CA TRP A 263 -13.19 -2.58 29.38
C TRP A 263 -11.98 -1.71 29.03
N LEU A 264 -10.98 -1.62 29.92
CA LEU A 264 -9.72 -0.88 29.68
C LEU A 264 -8.95 -1.41 28.46
N THR A 265 -9.09 -2.70 28.13
CA THR A 265 -8.37 -3.33 27.01
C THR A 265 -9.12 -3.31 25.68
N LEU A 266 -10.39 -2.90 25.61
CA LEU A 266 -11.19 -2.92 24.36
C LEU A 266 -10.55 -2.09 23.25
N VAL A 267 -10.27 -0.81 23.53
CA VAL A 267 -9.70 0.12 22.53
C VAL A 267 -8.25 -0.24 22.21
N PRO A 268 -7.34 -0.47 23.18
CA PRO A 268 -5.97 -0.90 22.89
C PRO A 268 -5.90 -2.20 22.07
N LEU A 269 -6.69 -3.23 22.41
CA LEU A 269 -6.73 -4.47 21.63
C LEU A 269 -7.41 -4.28 20.26
N GLY A 270 -8.36 -3.36 20.15
CA GLY A 270 -8.96 -2.96 18.87
C GLY A 270 -7.93 -2.35 17.93
N ILE A 271 -7.09 -1.45 18.44
CA ILE A 271 -5.96 -0.85 17.70
C ILE A 271 -4.93 -1.92 17.33
N ALA A 272 -4.50 -2.75 18.29
CA ALA A 272 -3.55 -3.83 18.02
C ALA A 272 -4.08 -4.80 16.95
N ARG A 273 -5.37 -5.15 16.99
CA ARG A 273 -5.99 -6.00 15.97
C ARG A 273 -6.18 -5.30 14.63
N ALA A 274 -6.45 -4.00 14.60
CA ALA A 274 -6.46 -3.21 13.38
C ALA A 274 -5.10 -3.28 12.67
N ILE A 275 -3.99 -3.16 13.42
CA ILE A 275 -2.63 -3.36 12.90
C ILE A 275 -2.46 -4.80 12.37
N LEU A 276 -2.89 -5.82 13.12
CA LEU A 276 -2.86 -7.22 12.65
C LEU A 276 -3.70 -7.45 11.38
N TRP A 277 -4.82 -6.74 11.20
CA TRP A 277 -5.62 -6.80 9.97
C TRP A 277 -4.93 -6.11 8.79
N LEU A 278 -4.20 -5.01 9.02
CA LEU A 278 -3.36 -4.38 8.01
C LEU A 278 -2.22 -5.31 7.57
N ILE A 279 -1.53 -5.91 8.53
CA ILE A 279 -0.49 -6.93 8.30
C ILE A 279 -1.10 -8.11 7.52
N GLY A 280 -2.30 -8.57 7.91
CA GLY A 280 -3.07 -9.61 7.24
C GLY A 280 -3.74 -9.19 5.92
N LYS A 281 -3.45 -8.00 5.39
CA LYS A 281 -3.94 -7.46 4.10
C LYS A 281 -5.46 -7.35 3.98
N ARG A 282 -6.14 -7.10 5.10
CA ARG A 282 -7.59 -6.85 5.18
C ARG A 282 -7.90 -5.44 5.74
N PRO A 283 -7.47 -4.36 5.07
CA PRO A 283 -7.75 -2.99 5.55
C PRO A 283 -9.25 -2.68 5.62
N GLY A 284 -10.09 -3.39 4.85
CA GLY A 284 -11.54 -3.27 4.95
C GLY A 284 -12.13 -3.72 6.31
N ALA A 285 -11.39 -4.52 7.09
CA ALA A 285 -11.80 -4.95 8.43
C ALA A 285 -11.43 -3.94 9.52
N VAL A 286 -10.41 -3.09 9.29
CA VAL A 286 -9.87 -2.12 10.26
C VAL A 286 -10.97 -1.21 10.81
N GLY A 287 -11.72 -0.56 9.92
CA GLY A 287 -12.80 0.34 10.34
C GLY A 287 -13.90 -0.38 11.13
N GLY A 288 -14.23 -1.63 10.77
CA GLY A 288 -15.21 -2.43 11.51
C GLY A 288 -14.72 -2.89 12.88
N GLU A 289 -13.43 -3.23 13.01
CA GLU A 289 -12.79 -3.63 14.27
C GLU A 289 -12.70 -2.45 15.24
N LEU A 290 -12.24 -1.28 14.78
CA LEU A 290 -12.18 -0.07 15.61
C LEU A 290 -13.57 0.40 16.02
N ALA A 291 -14.50 0.52 15.06
CA ALA A 291 -15.87 0.92 15.38
C ALA A 291 -16.54 -0.04 16.37
N ALA A 292 -16.26 -1.35 16.29
CA ALA A 292 -16.76 -2.31 17.25
C ALA A 292 -16.16 -2.13 18.66
N ALA A 293 -14.86 -1.84 18.75
CA ALA A 293 -14.19 -1.58 20.03
C ALA A 293 -14.73 -0.32 20.71
N PHE A 294 -14.86 0.79 19.98
CA PHE A 294 -15.43 2.04 20.51
C PHE A 294 -16.90 1.89 20.89
N GLN A 295 -17.70 1.23 20.04
CA GLN A 295 -19.12 0.99 20.35
C GLN A 295 -19.29 0.14 21.61
N ALA A 296 -18.51 -0.94 21.76
CA ALA A 296 -18.56 -1.77 22.95
C ALA A 296 -18.08 -1.03 24.22
N ALA A 297 -17.14 -0.10 24.10
CA ALA A 297 -16.59 0.64 25.24
C ALA A 297 -17.51 1.76 25.74
N PHE A 298 -18.25 2.43 24.84
CA PHE A 298 -18.95 3.68 25.16
C PHE A 298 -20.47 3.68 24.92
N ALA A 299 -21.02 2.73 24.17
CA ALA A 299 -22.41 2.80 23.68
C ALA A 299 -23.30 1.62 24.11
N ASP A 300 -22.84 0.76 25.02
CA ASP A 300 -23.52 -0.51 25.35
C ASP A 300 -24.34 -0.42 26.66
N GLY A 301 -25.49 0.25 26.61
CA GLY A 301 -26.40 0.39 27.75
C GLY A 301 -27.10 -0.91 28.19
N HIS A 302 -27.02 -1.99 27.41
CA HIS A 302 -27.73 -3.24 27.68
C HIS A 302 -26.90 -4.26 28.46
N LEU A 303 -25.60 -4.00 28.68
CA LEU A 303 -24.68 -4.93 29.34
C LEU A 303 -25.13 -5.35 30.75
N ALA A 304 -25.67 -4.42 31.54
CA ALA A 304 -26.15 -4.74 32.89
C ALA A 304 -27.37 -5.68 32.88
N ALA A 305 -28.25 -5.57 31.89
CA ALA A 305 -29.38 -6.49 31.72
C ALA A 305 -28.90 -7.88 31.28
N ALA A 306 -28.00 -7.95 30.30
CA ALA A 306 -27.42 -9.22 29.84
C ALA A 306 -26.73 -9.99 30.99
N ARG A 307 -25.93 -9.30 31.82
CA ARG A 307 -25.27 -9.90 32.99
C ARG A 307 -26.26 -10.40 34.04
N ARG A 308 -27.34 -9.66 34.30
CA ARG A 308 -28.41 -10.08 35.22
C ARG A 308 -29.10 -11.34 34.71
N ASN A 309 -29.42 -11.41 33.42
CA ASN A 309 -30.04 -12.59 32.82
C ASN A 309 -29.14 -13.83 32.93
N VAL A 310 -27.84 -13.69 32.64
CA VAL A 310 -26.87 -14.79 32.82
C VAL A 310 -26.79 -15.22 34.29
N ALA A 311 -26.74 -14.28 35.23
CA ALA A 311 -26.68 -14.60 36.65
C ALA A 311 -27.95 -15.31 37.15
N HIS A 312 -29.12 -14.90 36.66
CA HIS A 312 -30.43 -15.47 37.02
C HIS A 312 -30.62 -16.89 36.47
N SER A 313 -30.26 -17.12 35.21
CA SER A 313 -30.48 -18.42 34.56
C SER A 313 -29.39 -19.46 34.86
N LYS A 314 -28.26 -19.07 35.45
CA LYS A 314 -27.11 -19.95 35.65
C LYS A 314 -27.31 -20.87 36.86
N ARG A 315 -27.54 -22.15 36.58
CA ARG A 315 -27.57 -23.25 37.57
C ARG A 315 -26.30 -24.10 37.54
N ALA A 316 -25.64 -24.18 36.38
CA ALA A 316 -24.43 -24.94 36.15
C ALA A 316 -23.19 -24.06 35.91
N GLY A 317 -22.00 -24.64 36.13
CA GLY A 317 -20.73 -23.98 35.85
C GLY A 317 -20.37 -23.92 34.35
N TRP A 318 -19.43 -23.05 33.99
CA TRP A 318 -18.93 -22.93 32.62
C TRP A 318 -18.22 -24.20 32.09
N ALA A 319 -17.88 -25.15 32.97
CA ALA A 319 -17.31 -26.45 32.61
C ALA A 319 -18.24 -27.27 31.70
N VAL A 320 -19.55 -27.14 31.83
CA VAL A 320 -20.56 -27.84 31.00
C VAL A 320 -20.43 -27.46 29.52
N ILE A 321 -19.99 -26.24 29.24
CA ILE A 321 -19.87 -25.71 27.88
C ILE A 321 -18.47 -25.95 27.29
N ALA A 322 -17.46 -26.21 28.12
CA ALA A 322 -16.07 -26.31 27.67
C ALA A 322 -15.84 -27.36 26.55
N PRO A 323 -16.43 -28.58 26.60
CA PRO A 323 -16.28 -29.57 25.53
C PRO A 323 -16.95 -29.17 24.20
N LEU A 324 -17.96 -28.30 24.27
CA LEU A 324 -18.72 -27.85 23.09
C LEU A 324 -18.05 -26.66 22.38
N ARG A 325 -16.97 -26.10 22.97
CA ARG A 325 -16.19 -25.01 22.37
C ARG A 325 -15.14 -25.56 21.41
N LEU A 326 -14.84 -24.77 20.38
CA LEU A 326 -13.82 -25.17 19.41
C LEU A 326 -12.41 -25.08 20.01
N PRO A 327 -11.62 -26.17 20.01
CA PRO A 327 -10.25 -26.15 20.50
C PRO A 327 -9.33 -25.35 19.55
N PRO A 328 -8.23 -24.75 20.08
CA PRO A 328 -7.34 -23.92 19.27
C PRO A 328 -6.55 -24.70 18.22
N SER A 329 -6.28 -25.99 18.43
CA SER A 329 -5.68 -26.90 17.44
C SER A 329 -6.55 -27.01 16.19
N GLU A 330 -7.84 -27.30 16.38
CA GLU A 330 -8.81 -27.42 15.28
C GLU A 330 -9.03 -26.09 14.56
N LEU A 331 -9.05 -24.97 15.29
CA LEU A 331 -9.12 -23.64 14.67
C LEU A 331 -7.89 -23.37 13.78
N ARG A 332 -6.69 -23.77 14.20
CA ARG A 332 -5.47 -23.66 13.38
C ARG A 332 -5.57 -24.53 12.14
N ARG A 333 -6.01 -25.78 12.27
CA ARG A 333 -6.25 -26.70 11.15
C ARG A 333 -7.24 -26.14 10.14
N ARG A 334 -8.42 -25.69 10.57
CA ARG A 334 -9.42 -25.05 9.69
C ARG A 334 -8.87 -23.81 8.97
N ARG A 335 -8.06 -23.00 9.67
CA ARG A 335 -7.40 -21.83 9.06
C ARG A 335 -6.33 -22.23 8.03
N MET A 336 -5.59 -23.30 8.26
CA MET A 336 -4.60 -23.85 7.33
C MET A 336 -5.29 -24.36 6.06
N LEU A 337 -6.32 -25.19 6.20
CA LEU A 337 -7.11 -25.69 5.05
C LEU A 337 -7.77 -24.55 4.27
N ALA A 338 -8.30 -23.54 4.95
CA ALA A 338 -8.85 -22.36 4.29
C ALA A 338 -7.77 -21.54 3.53
N ARG A 339 -6.52 -21.52 4.05
CA ARG A 339 -5.38 -20.88 3.36
C ARG A 339 -4.99 -21.68 2.13
N GLU A 340 -4.84 -22.99 2.24
CA GLU A 340 -4.54 -23.88 1.11
C GLU A 340 -5.59 -23.75 0.02
N ALA A 341 -6.88 -23.86 0.35
CA ALA A 341 -7.96 -23.69 -0.61
C ALA A 341 -7.96 -22.29 -1.26
N ALA A 342 -7.63 -21.24 -0.50
CA ALA A 342 -7.49 -19.89 -1.05
C ALA A 342 -6.24 -19.75 -1.94
N MET A 343 -5.15 -20.44 -1.61
CA MET A 343 -3.94 -20.52 -2.44
C MET A 343 -4.28 -21.25 -3.73
N THR A 344 -4.86 -22.46 -3.70
CA THR A 344 -5.28 -23.21 -4.89
C THR A 344 -6.20 -22.40 -5.79
N ALA A 345 -7.19 -21.70 -5.22
CA ALA A 345 -8.09 -20.84 -5.99
C ALA A 345 -7.39 -19.60 -6.58
N ALA A 346 -6.34 -19.07 -5.92
CA ALA A 346 -5.54 -17.96 -6.42
C ALA A 346 -4.44 -18.39 -7.40
N HIS A 347 -3.98 -19.64 -7.31
CA HIS A 347 -2.87 -20.24 -8.06
C HIS A 347 -3.30 -20.81 -9.41
N GLY A 348 -4.40 -20.32 -10.00
CA GLY A 348 -4.57 -20.44 -11.45
C GLY A 348 -3.32 -19.88 -12.15
N GLU A 349 -2.48 -20.78 -12.66
CA GLU A 349 -1.17 -20.58 -13.31
C GLU A 349 -0.33 -19.38 -12.79
N TRP A 350 0.12 -19.42 -11.54
CA TRP A 350 1.30 -18.61 -11.16
C TRP A 350 2.55 -19.40 -11.51
N ARG A 351 3.18 -19.07 -12.63
CA ARG A 351 4.49 -19.64 -13.00
C ARG A 351 5.60 -18.79 -12.39
N GLU A 352 6.46 -19.41 -11.59
CA GLU A 352 7.62 -18.76 -11.00
C GLU A 352 8.46 -18.08 -12.08
N LEU A 353 8.85 -16.83 -11.82
CA LEU A 353 9.75 -16.09 -12.69
C LEU A 353 11.16 -16.62 -12.45
N ASP A 354 11.60 -17.55 -13.28
CA ASP A 354 12.98 -18.01 -13.26
C ASP A 354 13.90 -16.88 -13.77
N PHE A 355 14.40 -16.07 -12.85
CA PHE A 355 15.23 -14.89 -13.14
C PHE A 355 16.51 -15.27 -13.90
N PHE A 356 17.16 -16.37 -13.51
CA PHE A 356 18.39 -16.82 -14.15
C PHE A 356 18.09 -17.52 -15.47
N GLY A 357 17.13 -18.44 -15.51
CA GLY A 357 16.77 -19.18 -16.73
C GLY A 357 16.14 -18.33 -17.83
N SER A 358 15.53 -17.19 -17.49
CA SER A 358 14.94 -16.26 -18.47
C SER A 358 15.84 -15.07 -18.87
N GLY A 359 17.14 -15.14 -18.55
CA GLY A 359 18.16 -14.19 -18.99
C GLY A 359 18.27 -12.91 -18.16
N GLY A 360 17.59 -12.81 -17.01
CA GLY A 360 17.71 -11.66 -16.11
C GLY A 360 19.10 -11.51 -15.51
N GLY A 361 19.76 -12.63 -15.18
CA GLY A 361 21.16 -12.63 -14.68
C GLY A 361 22.16 -12.01 -15.67
N TRP A 362 22.02 -12.26 -16.97
CA TRP A 362 22.88 -11.66 -18.00
C TRP A 362 22.68 -10.17 -18.16
N VAL A 363 21.43 -9.70 -18.08
CA VAL A 363 21.11 -8.26 -18.12
C VAL A 363 21.69 -7.54 -16.92
N LEU A 364 21.59 -8.14 -15.72
CA LEU A 364 22.21 -7.63 -14.52
C LEU A 364 23.74 -7.55 -14.67
N LEU A 365 24.37 -8.63 -15.15
CA LEU A 365 25.83 -8.67 -15.35
C LEU A 365 26.30 -7.62 -16.36
N ALA A 366 25.59 -7.45 -17.48
CA ALA A 366 25.91 -6.44 -18.49
C ALA A 366 25.75 -5.00 -17.94
N ALA A 367 24.69 -4.72 -17.19
CA ALA A 367 24.48 -3.42 -16.54
C ALA A 367 25.54 -3.13 -15.46
N LEU A 368 25.93 -4.15 -14.69
CA LEU A 368 27.02 -4.04 -13.71
C LEU A 368 28.36 -3.78 -14.38
N ALA A 369 28.70 -4.54 -15.42
CA ALA A 369 29.93 -4.34 -16.19
C ALA A 369 29.99 -2.94 -16.80
N GLY A 370 28.89 -2.45 -17.38
CA GLY A 370 28.80 -1.08 -17.91
C GLY A 370 28.93 -0.01 -16.82
N SER A 371 28.30 -0.20 -15.66
CA SER A 371 28.43 0.71 -14.53
C SER A 371 29.86 0.80 -14.03
N VAL A 372 30.55 -0.33 -13.85
CA VAL A 372 31.96 -0.38 -13.43
C VAL A 372 32.87 0.22 -14.51
N ALA A 373 32.61 -0.02 -15.79
CA ALA A 373 33.39 0.56 -16.88
C ALA A 373 33.30 2.10 -16.88
N ILE A 374 32.09 2.65 -16.72
CA ILE A 374 31.85 4.11 -16.76
C ILE A 374 32.29 4.81 -15.47
N SER A 375 32.08 4.16 -14.32
CA SER A 375 32.32 4.75 -12.99
C SER A 375 33.60 4.23 -12.33
N GLY A 376 34.47 3.53 -13.07
CA GLY A 376 35.64 2.84 -12.51
C GLY A 376 36.63 3.75 -11.79
N ARG A 377 36.66 5.04 -12.13
CA ARG A 377 37.47 6.06 -11.44
C ARG A 377 37.03 6.33 -10.01
N LEU A 378 35.80 5.96 -9.66
CA LEU A 378 35.23 6.11 -8.33
C LEU A 378 35.47 4.87 -7.45
N LEU A 379 36.17 3.83 -7.95
CA LEU A 379 36.52 2.67 -7.15
C LEU A 379 37.47 3.08 -6.02
N GLY A 380 37.12 2.70 -4.79
CA GLY A 380 37.84 3.12 -3.58
C GLY A 380 37.41 4.49 -3.04
N ALA A 381 36.40 5.14 -3.64
CA ALA A 381 35.79 6.34 -3.07
C ALA A 381 35.03 6.00 -1.78
N SER A 382 35.26 6.81 -0.75
CA SER A 382 34.53 6.78 0.52
C SER A 382 33.49 7.90 0.60
N THR A 383 33.74 8.99 -0.13
CA THR A 383 32.83 10.11 -0.35
C THR A 383 32.86 10.52 -1.82
N LEU A 384 31.75 11.09 -2.31
CA LEU A 384 31.67 11.71 -3.63
C LEU A 384 31.44 13.21 -3.49
N GLY A 385 31.97 13.99 -4.41
CA GLY A 385 31.64 15.40 -4.56
C GLY A 385 31.67 15.86 -6.01
N GLY A 386 31.37 17.14 -6.24
CA GLY A 386 31.38 17.75 -7.55
C GLY A 386 30.02 17.70 -8.26
N GLY A 387 29.77 18.68 -9.13
CA GLY A 387 28.44 18.91 -9.68
C GLY A 387 27.42 19.21 -8.57
N GLY A 388 26.36 18.42 -8.50
CA GLY A 388 25.33 18.53 -7.45
C GLY A 388 25.55 17.64 -6.22
N LEU A 389 26.72 16.98 -6.11
CA LEU A 389 27.04 16.08 -5.01
C LEU A 389 27.79 16.80 -3.88
N LEU A 390 27.30 16.57 -2.66
CA LEU A 390 27.95 16.89 -1.41
C LEU A 390 27.98 15.64 -0.51
N PRO A 391 28.93 15.55 0.44
CA PRO A 391 28.90 14.51 1.45
C PRO A 391 27.63 14.62 2.32
N LEU A 392 27.22 13.51 2.93
CA LEU A 392 26.20 13.47 3.96
C LEU A 392 26.83 13.66 5.34
N ASN A 393 26.04 14.14 6.30
CA ASN A 393 26.44 14.18 7.70
C ASN A 393 26.87 12.79 8.21
N ASP A 394 27.89 12.75 9.07
CA ASP A 394 28.51 11.51 9.57
C ASP A 394 27.62 10.71 10.52
N SER A 395 26.57 11.33 11.09
CA SER A 395 25.65 10.64 12.00
C SER A 395 24.25 10.44 11.42
N VAL A 396 23.73 9.22 11.57
CA VAL A 396 22.33 8.90 11.22
C VAL A 396 21.33 9.70 12.06
N GLY A 397 21.68 10.03 13.32
CA GLY A 397 20.86 10.88 14.18
C GLY A 397 20.62 12.26 13.59
N HIS A 398 21.67 12.92 13.08
CA HIS A 398 21.55 14.22 12.42
C HIS A 398 20.76 14.13 11.11
N LEU A 399 20.93 13.07 10.33
CA LEU A 399 20.14 12.85 9.11
C LEU A 399 18.62 12.74 9.39
N TRP A 400 18.21 12.07 10.47
CA TRP A 400 16.80 12.01 10.84
C TRP A 400 16.30 13.27 11.53
N ALA A 401 17.17 13.97 12.25
CA ALA A 401 16.85 15.27 12.85
C ALA A 401 16.60 16.35 11.79
N SER A 402 17.20 16.24 10.60
CA SER A 402 16.96 17.14 9.47
C SER A 402 15.65 16.87 8.73
N VAL A 403 14.93 15.77 8.99
CA VAL A 403 13.63 15.47 8.36
C VAL A 403 12.48 16.19 9.07
N GLY A 404 11.57 16.81 8.32
CA GLY A 404 10.35 17.42 8.84
C GLY A 404 10.45 18.94 8.97
N TRP A 405 10.55 19.46 10.18
CA TRP A 405 10.61 20.90 10.47
C TRP A 405 11.66 21.18 11.53
N GLY A 406 12.50 22.20 11.34
CA GLY A 406 13.54 22.54 12.29
C GLY A 406 14.59 23.51 11.74
N TRP A 407 15.72 23.57 12.43
CA TRP A 407 16.86 24.42 12.07
C TRP A 407 17.54 23.92 10.78
N ARG A 408 17.94 24.86 9.93
CA ARG A 408 18.66 24.64 8.66
C ARG A 408 19.95 25.44 8.69
N ASP A 409 21.07 24.74 8.59
CA ASP A 409 22.41 25.33 8.54
C ASP A 409 22.76 25.77 7.10
N VAL A 410 21.92 26.62 6.48
CA VAL A 410 22.20 27.23 5.16
C VAL A 410 22.45 28.73 5.37
N GLY A 411 23.62 29.21 4.95
CA GLY A 411 24.04 30.60 5.18
C GLY A 411 24.13 30.91 6.67
N VAL A 412 23.41 31.93 7.14
CA VAL A 412 23.32 32.31 8.56
C VAL A 412 22.39 31.42 9.39
N GLY A 413 21.67 30.51 8.72
CA GLY A 413 20.75 29.57 9.32
C GLY A 413 19.34 30.14 9.56
N PHE A 414 18.34 29.28 9.39
CA PHE A 414 16.93 29.63 9.56
C PHE A 414 16.10 28.43 10.03
N VAL A 415 14.89 28.71 10.52
CA VAL A 415 13.92 27.67 10.91
C VAL A 415 12.92 27.47 9.79
N GLY A 416 12.77 26.24 9.31
CA GLY A 416 11.83 25.93 8.25
C GLY A 416 11.63 24.43 7.96
N PRO A 417 10.74 24.13 6.99
CA PRO A 417 10.50 22.76 6.57
C PRO A 417 11.72 22.15 5.86
N SER A 418 11.87 20.83 5.95
CA SER A 418 12.82 20.06 5.16
C SER A 418 12.31 19.86 3.73
N ASP A 419 13.24 19.73 2.79
CA ASP A 419 12.89 19.18 1.50
C ASP A 419 12.46 17.71 1.63
N PRO A 420 11.42 17.26 0.89
CA PRO A 420 11.00 15.86 0.83
C PRO A 420 12.15 14.88 0.57
N PHE A 421 13.14 15.28 -0.22
CA PHE A 421 14.31 14.49 -0.56
C PHE A 421 15.15 14.10 0.68
N GLN A 422 15.10 14.89 1.76
CA GLN A 422 15.85 14.60 2.98
C GLN A 422 15.42 13.30 3.65
N ALA A 423 14.14 12.92 3.55
CA ALA A 423 13.69 11.62 4.04
C ALA A 423 14.28 10.45 3.25
N VAL A 424 14.55 10.64 1.94
CA VAL A 424 15.19 9.64 1.10
C VAL A 424 16.67 9.52 1.45
N LEU A 425 17.36 10.64 1.66
CA LEU A 425 18.77 10.66 2.10
C LEU A 425 18.94 10.05 3.49
N ALA A 426 18.06 10.37 4.44
CA ALA A 426 18.07 9.76 5.76
C ALA A 426 17.90 8.23 5.69
N LEU A 427 16.98 7.74 4.84
CA LEU A 427 16.80 6.31 4.62
C LEU A 427 18.06 5.67 3.99
N LEU A 428 18.67 6.29 2.98
CA LEU A 428 19.88 5.78 2.34
C LEU A 428 21.08 5.77 3.31
N GLY A 429 21.27 6.85 4.07
CA GLY A 429 22.33 6.96 5.08
C GLY A 429 22.19 5.94 6.21
N THR A 430 20.96 5.50 6.55
CA THR A 430 20.78 4.40 7.53
C THR A 430 21.30 3.06 7.05
N LEU A 431 21.38 2.82 5.74
CA LEU A 431 21.89 1.56 5.19
C LEU A 431 23.41 1.43 5.42
N THR A 432 24.12 2.55 5.38
CA THR A 432 25.54 2.65 5.68
C THR A 432 25.76 3.45 6.96
N PHE A 433 25.11 3.03 8.06
CA PHE A 433 25.07 3.78 9.32
C PHE A 433 26.44 4.12 9.93
N TRP A 434 27.50 3.38 9.57
CA TRP A 434 28.88 3.63 10.01
C TRP A 434 29.57 4.73 9.20
N GLN A 435 29.09 5.00 7.98
CA GLN A 435 29.60 6.04 7.07
C GLN A 435 28.48 6.42 6.08
N PRO A 436 27.57 7.35 6.45
CA PRO A 436 26.38 7.64 5.64
C PRO A 436 26.68 8.08 4.20
N SER A 437 27.77 8.84 4.00
CA SER A 437 28.23 9.27 2.66
C SER A 437 28.53 8.11 1.70
N LEU A 438 28.89 6.92 2.20
CA LEU A 438 29.13 5.73 1.38
C LEU A 438 27.87 5.29 0.62
N SER A 439 26.68 5.58 1.14
CA SER A 439 25.42 5.26 0.47
C SER A 439 25.31 5.90 -0.92
N LEU A 440 25.84 7.12 -1.12
CA LEU A 440 25.86 7.78 -2.42
C LEU A 440 26.82 7.10 -3.40
N VAL A 441 27.98 6.62 -2.92
CA VAL A 441 28.91 5.80 -3.73
C VAL A 441 28.19 4.53 -4.20
N VAL A 442 27.50 3.84 -3.29
CA VAL A 442 26.73 2.63 -3.60
C VAL A 442 25.64 2.93 -4.64
N VAL A 443 24.91 4.04 -4.51
CA VAL A 443 23.90 4.46 -5.50
C VAL A 443 24.52 4.67 -6.88
N TRP A 444 25.71 5.27 -6.98
CA TRP A 444 26.39 5.50 -8.27
C TRP A 444 26.71 4.20 -9.02
N PHE A 445 27.20 3.18 -8.31
CA PHE A 445 27.46 1.86 -8.91
C PHE A 445 26.18 1.02 -9.08
N ALA A 446 25.19 1.20 -8.21
CA ALA A 446 23.94 0.41 -8.25
C ALA A 446 22.90 0.98 -9.22
N ALA A 447 23.04 2.22 -9.70
CA ALA A 447 22.04 2.89 -10.53
C ALA A 447 21.68 2.10 -11.80
N MET A 448 22.68 1.75 -12.63
CA MET A 448 22.41 0.99 -13.86
C MET A 448 21.91 -0.43 -13.57
N PRO A 449 22.54 -1.23 -12.66
CA PRO A 449 22.03 -2.55 -12.27
C PRO A 449 20.59 -2.55 -11.73
N LEU A 450 20.26 -1.67 -10.79
CA LEU A 450 18.92 -1.60 -10.18
C LEU A 450 17.88 -1.09 -11.17
N GLY A 451 18.25 -0.14 -12.04
CA GLY A 451 17.43 0.29 -13.16
C GLY A 451 17.14 -0.87 -14.12
N ALA A 452 18.18 -1.62 -14.51
CA ALA A 452 18.07 -2.76 -15.41
C ALA A 452 17.14 -3.84 -14.87
N ILE A 453 17.30 -4.22 -13.59
CA ILE A 453 16.43 -5.20 -12.93
C ILE A 453 14.99 -4.71 -12.87
N GLY A 454 14.77 -3.45 -12.44
CA GLY A 454 13.44 -2.87 -12.35
C GLY A 454 12.71 -2.88 -13.69
N ALA A 455 13.41 -2.46 -14.75
CA ALA A 455 12.89 -2.46 -16.11
C ALA A 455 12.64 -3.90 -16.61
N TRP A 456 13.57 -4.82 -16.39
CA TRP A 456 13.42 -6.23 -16.78
C TRP A 456 12.21 -6.89 -16.10
N LEU A 457 12.01 -6.66 -14.80
CA LEU A 457 10.86 -7.17 -14.04
C LEU A 457 9.55 -6.56 -14.55
N LEU A 458 9.55 -5.28 -14.91
CA LEU A 458 8.42 -4.61 -15.56
C LEU A 458 8.10 -5.27 -16.90
N ALA A 459 9.10 -5.49 -17.76
CA ALA A 459 8.92 -6.18 -19.04
C ALA A 459 8.39 -7.62 -18.86
N ALA A 460 8.84 -8.32 -17.81
CA ALA A 460 8.41 -9.69 -17.52
C ALA A 460 6.91 -9.80 -17.20
N ARG A 461 6.23 -8.71 -16.82
CA ARG A 461 4.77 -8.65 -16.66
C ARG A 461 4.02 -8.66 -18.00
N PHE A 462 4.68 -8.29 -19.09
CA PHE A 462 4.04 -8.08 -20.39
C PHE A 462 4.47 -9.06 -21.47
N THR A 463 5.71 -9.55 -21.43
CA THR A 463 6.24 -10.49 -22.42
C THR A 463 6.90 -11.71 -21.77
N ARG A 464 6.82 -12.86 -22.45
CA ARG A 464 7.49 -14.11 -22.06
C ARG A 464 8.89 -14.25 -22.68
N ARG A 465 9.25 -13.43 -23.67
CA ARG A 465 10.48 -13.60 -24.46
C ARG A 465 11.66 -12.90 -23.80
N ALA A 466 12.68 -13.67 -23.46
CA ALA A 466 13.89 -13.19 -22.80
C ALA A 466 14.56 -12.02 -23.55
N GLY A 467 14.73 -12.12 -24.88
CA GLY A 467 15.39 -11.07 -25.67
C GLY A 467 14.67 -9.72 -25.62
N ILE A 468 13.33 -9.71 -25.57
CA ILE A 468 12.56 -8.45 -25.48
C ILE A 468 12.67 -7.83 -24.07
N ARG A 469 12.75 -8.68 -23.02
CA ARG A 469 13.00 -8.21 -21.65
C ARG A 469 14.42 -7.65 -21.50
N ALA A 470 15.39 -8.29 -22.13
CA ALA A 470 16.78 -7.85 -22.15
C ALA A 470 16.93 -6.50 -22.87
N PHE A 471 16.33 -6.35 -24.05
CA PHE A 471 16.26 -5.08 -24.77
C PHE A 471 15.74 -3.96 -23.86
N PHE A 472 14.59 -4.15 -23.23
CA PHE A 472 13.98 -3.13 -22.39
C PHE A 472 14.81 -2.82 -21.13
N GLY A 473 15.38 -3.84 -20.49
CA GLY A 473 16.26 -3.67 -19.33
C GLY A 473 17.53 -2.87 -19.65
N LEU A 474 18.20 -3.20 -20.76
CA LEU A 474 19.43 -2.51 -21.20
C LEU A 474 19.14 -1.11 -21.75
N ALA A 475 18.10 -0.95 -22.56
CA ALA A 475 17.70 0.37 -23.09
C ALA A 475 17.34 1.37 -21.97
N TRP A 476 16.86 0.85 -20.82
CA TRP A 476 16.63 1.64 -19.62
C TRP A 476 17.91 1.93 -18.83
N ALA A 477 18.71 0.89 -18.57
CA ALA A 477 19.95 1.00 -17.78
C ALA A 477 20.99 1.94 -18.39
N PHE A 478 20.96 2.09 -19.72
CA PHE A 478 21.86 2.92 -20.51
C PHE A 478 21.14 4.12 -21.13
N ALA A 479 20.06 4.60 -20.50
CA ALA A 479 19.33 5.75 -21.00
C ALA A 479 20.19 7.04 -20.94
N PRO A 480 20.17 7.90 -21.98
CA PRO A 480 20.87 9.19 -21.97
C PRO A 480 20.62 10.08 -20.73
N PRO A 481 19.37 10.24 -20.21
CA PRO A 481 19.14 11.09 -19.03
C PRO A 481 19.78 10.54 -17.75
N LEU A 482 19.93 9.22 -17.61
CA LEU A 482 20.62 8.62 -16.46
C LEU A 482 22.11 8.91 -16.50
N LEU A 483 22.73 8.72 -17.66
CA LEU A 483 24.16 8.97 -17.85
C LEU A 483 24.52 10.45 -17.67
N ALA A 484 23.68 11.35 -18.17
CA ALA A 484 23.83 12.78 -17.93
C ALA A 484 23.72 13.12 -16.44
N ALA A 485 22.74 12.55 -15.72
CA ALA A 485 22.61 12.76 -14.27
C ALA A 485 23.81 12.23 -13.47
N LEU A 486 24.38 11.09 -13.87
CA LEU A 486 25.59 10.53 -13.26
C LEU A 486 26.82 11.38 -13.53
N ALA A 487 26.95 11.94 -14.75
CA ALA A 487 28.05 12.82 -15.13
C ALA A 487 27.99 14.19 -14.44
N ASP A 488 26.79 14.76 -14.30
CA ASP A 488 26.52 16.06 -13.66
C ASP A 488 26.48 15.98 -12.12
N GLY A 489 26.55 14.78 -11.52
CA GLY A 489 26.48 14.65 -10.07
C GLY A 489 25.10 14.95 -9.48
N ARG A 490 24.00 14.53 -10.11
CA ARG A 490 22.62 14.85 -9.66
C ARG A 490 21.96 13.66 -8.95
N PRO A 491 22.13 13.47 -7.63
CA PRO A 491 21.66 12.27 -6.93
C PRO A 491 20.15 12.08 -6.98
N ALA A 492 19.39 13.17 -6.86
CA ALA A 492 17.93 13.12 -6.89
C ALA A 492 17.41 12.64 -8.25
N ALA A 493 17.98 13.15 -9.35
CA ALA A 493 17.68 12.69 -10.71
C ALA A 493 18.00 11.21 -10.94
N VAL A 494 19.17 10.75 -10.48
CA VAL A 494 19.59 9.34 -10.58
C VAL A 494 18.59 8.43 -9.85
N LEU A 495 18.22 8.77 -8.62
CA LEU A 495 17.25 7.98 -7.83
C LEU A 495 15.87 7.98 -8.47
N ALA A 496 15.38 9.12 -8.95
CA ALA A 496 14.10 9.19 -9.66
C ALA A 496 14.09 8.26 -10.89
N HIS A 497 15.16 8.28 -11.69
CA HIS A 497 15.31 7.39 -12.83
C HIS A 497 15.31 5.91 -12.40
N VAL A 498 16.08 5.53 -11.39
CA VAL A 498 16.12 4.13 -10.92
C VAL A 498 14.76 3.66 -10.43
N LEU A 499 13.99 4.51 -9.73
CA LEU A 499 12.72 4.15 -9.10
C LEU A 499 11.52 4.09 -10.05
N LEU A 500 11.53 4.82 -11.17
CA LEU A 500 10.43 4.87 -12.15
C LEU A 500 9.94 3.48 -12.64
N PRO A 501 10.79 2.54 -13.10
CA PRO A 501 10.32 1.23 -13.55
C PRO A 501 9.70 0.41 -12.41
N TRP A 502 10.23 0.53 -11.18
CA TRP A 502 9.68 -0.14 -9.99
C TRP A 502 8.29 0.42 -9.63
N LEU A 503 8.12 1.74 -9.74
CA LEU A 503 6.83 2.40 -9.52
C LEU A 503 5.77 1.83 -10.47
N ILE A 504 6.08 1.76 -11.77
CA ILE A 504 5.15 1.22 -12.77
C ILE A 504 4.93 -0.29 -12.53
N PHE A 505 5.97 -1.06 -12.19
CA PHE A 505 5.86 -2.48 -11.88
C PHE A 505 4.86 -2.74 -10.73
N ALA A 506 4.96 -1.96 -9.64
CA ALA A 506 4.01 -2.03 -8.53
C ALA A 506 2.60 -1.59 -8.97
N ALA A 507 2.50 -0.46 -9.69
CA ALA A 507 1.23 0.15 -10.10
C ALA A 507 0.36 -0.78 -10.97
N VAL A 508 0.98 -1.58 -11.85
CA VAL A 508 0.28 -2.55 -12.71
C VAL A 508 -0.51 -3.57 -11.88
N THR A 509 -0.04 -3.92 -10.69
CA THR A 509 -0.69 -4.91 -9.80
C THR A 509 -1.48 -4.30 -8.65
N ALA A 510 -1.34 -2.99 -8.40
CA ALA A 510 -2.00 -2.25 -7.32
C ALA A 510 -3.55 -2.33 -7.36
N ARG A 511 -4.16 -2.47 -8.54
CA ARG A 511 -5.62 -2.70 -8.65
C ARG A 511 -6.05 -4.01 -8.00
N ARG A 512 -5.19 -5.03 -8.01
CA ARG A 512 -5.49 -6.40 -7.55
C ARG A 512 -5.05 -6.63 -6.12
N SER A 513 -3.95 -6.02 -5.68
CA SER A 513 -3.38 -6.22 -4.34
C SER A 513 -3.24 -4.91 -3.55
N TRP A 514 -3.60 -4.97 -2.25
CA TRP A 514 -3.30 -3.89 -1.30
C TRP A 514 -1.79 -3.74 -1.06
N SER A 515 -1.01 -4.82 -1.14
CA SER A 515 0.45 -4.72 -0.99
C SER A 515 1.10 -3.99 -2.16
N ALA A 516 0.65 -4.30 -3.37
CA ALA A 516 1.10 -3.57 -4.54
C ALA A 516 0.68 -2.10 -4.49
N ALA A 517 -0.54 -1.78 -4.04
CA ALA A 517 -0.96 -0.39 -3.84
C ALA A 517 -0.12 0.34 -2.78
N GLY A 518 0.24 -0.35 -1.69
CA GLY A 518 1.15 0.18 -0.67
C GLY A 518 2.55 0.47 -1.23
N ALA A 519 3.12 -0.48 -1.97
CA ALA A 519 4.41 -0.31 -2.63
C ALA A 519 4.37 0.83 -3.68
N THR A 520 3.31 0.94 -4.48
CA THR A 520 3.11 2.04 -5.42
C THR A 520 3.08 3.39 -4.70
N ALA A 521 2.42 3.49 -3.54
CA ALA A 521 2.34 4.73 -2.77
C ALA A 521 3.71 5.18 -2.23
N LEU A 522 4.49 4.24 -1.68
CA LEU A 522 5.85 4.53 -1.20
C LEU A 522 6.81 4.89 -2.33
N LEU A 523 6.78 4.14 -3.44
CA LEU A 523 7.60 4.43 -4.61
C LEU A 523 7.21 5.76 -5.27
N ALA A 524 5.91 6.09 -5.32
CA ALA A 524 5.44 7.37 -5.85
C ALA A 524 5.91 8.54 -4.98
N ALA A 525 5.89 8.37 -3.66
CA ALA A 525 6.43 9.38 -2.73
C ALA A 525 7.94 9.56 -2.87
N ALA A 526 8.69 8.47 -3.02
CA ALA A 526 10.14 8.54 -3.26
C ALA A 526 10.48 9.20 -4.60
N VAL A 527 9.78 8.85 -5.68
CA VAL A 527 9.96 9.50 -7.00
C VAL A 527 9.59 10.99 -6.93
N ALA A 528 8.46 11.33 -6.29
CA ALA A 528 8.06 12.72 -6.10
C ALA A 528 9.09 13.51 -5.28
N ALA A 529 9.63 12.92 -4.22
CA ALA A 529 10.65 13.54 -3.38
C ALA A 529 11.97 13.79 -4.13
N CYS A 530 12.33 12.88 -5.03
CA CYS A 530 13.57 12.97 -5.82
C CYS A 530 13.44 13.87 -7.05
N ALA A 531 12.25 13.94 -7.67
CA ALA A 531 11.99 14.76 -8.84
C ALA A 531 10.59 15.41 -8.72
N PRO A 532 10.47 16.52 -7.96
CA PRO A 532 9.21 17.23 -7.78
C PRO A 532 8.58 17.67 -9.11
N SER A 533 9.40 17.99 -10.11
CA SER A 533 8.97 18.30 -11.47
C SER A 533 8.13 17.21 -12.15
N LEU A 534 8.23 15.94 -11.73
CA LEU A 534 7.41 14.84 -12.24
C LEU A 534 6.01 14.75 -11.59
N VAL A 535 5.76 15.44 -10.47
CA VAL A 535 4.51 15.35 -9.72
C VAL A 535 3.28 15.68 -10.58
N PRO A 536 3.26 16.74 -11.43
CA PRO A 536 2.11 17.01 -12.30
C PRO A 536 1.81 15.85 -13.28
N ALA A 537 2.85 15.28 -13.90
CA ALA A 537 2.70 14.15 -14.81
C ALA A 537 2.19 12.89 -14.09
N LEU A 538 2.74 12.59 -12.90
CA LEU A 538 2.30 11.46 -12.07
C LEU A 538 0.86 11.66 -11.56
N ALA A 539 0.46 12.88 -11.24
CA ALA A 539 -0.90 13.22 -10.82
C ALA A 539 -1.90 12.99 -11.96
N ILE A 540 -1.59 13.39 -13.20
CA ILE A 540 -2.42 13.12 -14.37
C ILE A 540 -2.55 11.61 -14.60
N ALA A 541 -1.43 10.88 -14.58
CA ALA A 541 -1.44 9.42 -14.72
C ALA A 541 -2.25 8.74 -13.61
N TRP A 542 -2.16 9.23 -12.37
CA TRP A 542 -2.92 8.75 -11.23
C TRP A 542 -4.43 9.04 -11.36
N LEU A 543 -4.83 10.23 -11.81
CA LEU A 543 -6.24 10.60 -12.04
C LEU A 543 -6.87 9.70 -13.12
N LEU A 544 -6.16 9.47 -14.22
CA LEU A 544 -6.62 8.55 -15.27
C LEU A 544 -6.67 7.11 -14.78
N TRP A 545 -5.67 6.69 -14.01
CA TRP A 545 -5.63 5.36 -13.43
C TRP A 545 -6.75 5.12 -12.41
N THR A 546 -7.06 6.10 -11.55
CA THR A 546 -8.16 6.04 -10.58
C THR A 546 -9.51 6.00 -11.28
N ALA A 547 -9.74 6.87 -12.28
CA ALA A 547 -10.96 6.85 -13.10
C ALA A 547 -11.18 5.48 -13.76
N ALA A 548 -10.12 4.85 -14.27
CA ALA A 548 -10.19 3.53 -14.89
C ALA A 548 -10.21 2.34 -13.88
N SER A 549 -10.16 2.59 -12.55
CA SER A 549 -10.06 1.53 -11.53
C SER A 549 -11.40 0.97 -11.05
N GLY A 550 -12.54 1.58 -11.39
CA GLY A 550 -13.89 1.10 -11.08
C GLY A 550 -14.08 0.70 -9.60
N ARG A 551 -14.42 -0.55 -9.31
CA ARG A 551 -14.64 -1.02 -7.91
C ARG A 551 -13.38 -1.00 -7.04
N SER A 552 -12.19 -0.84 -7.63
CA SER A 552 -10.91 -0.75 -6.92
C SER A 552 -10.43 0.69 -6.67
N VAL A 553 -11.27 1.70 -6.95
CA VAL A 553 -10.96 3.13 -6.75
C VAL A 553 -10.41 3.43 -5.36
N PHE A 554 -10.94 2.82 -4.31
CA PHE A 554 -10.43 3.03 -2.95
C PHE A 554 -8.94 2.70 -2.79
N ARG A 555 -8.41 1.69 -3.50
CA ARG A 555 -6.97 1.37 -3.43
C ARG A 555 -6.11 2.41 -4.14
N ALA A 556 -6.63 2.92 -5.26
CA ALA A 556 -5.94 3.90 -6.09
C ALA A 556 -5.98 5.30 -5.43
N LEU A 557 -7.08 5.66 -4.77
CA LEU A 557 -7.30 6.98 -4.16
C LEU A 557 -6.26 7.32 -3.08
N PHE A 558 -5.78 6.33 -2.33
CA PHE A 558 -4.82 6.55 -1.24
C PHE A 558 -3.36 6.50 -1.68
N VAL A 559 -3.05 6.21 -2.95
CA VAL A 559 -1.67 6.18 -3.46
C VAL A 559 -0.89 7.48 -3.28
N PRO A 560 -1.44 8.69 -3.51
CA PRO A 560 -0.68 9.93 -3.33
C PRO A 560 -0.49 10.31 -1.86
N LEU A 561 -1.12 9.61 -0.90
CA LEU A 561 -1.14 10.04 0.50
C LEU A 561 0.27 10.16 1.13
N PRO A 562 1.23 9.22 0.93
CA PRO A 562 2.59 9.40 1.43
C PRO A 562 3.33 10.56 0.77
N ALA A 563 3.11 10.81 -0.53
CA ALA A 563 3.71 11.96 -1.23
C ALA A 563 3.14 13.27 -0.69
N ILE A 564 1.83 13.36 -0.52
CA ILE A 564 1.15 14.51 0.08
C ILE A 564 1.69 14.78 1.49
N ALA A 565 1.80 13.75 2.33
CA ALA A 565 2.30 13.90 3.70
C ALA A 565 3.74 14.44 3.74
N LEU A 566 4.59 14.03 2.80
CA LEU A 566 5.98 14.46 2.72
C LEU A 566 6.12 15.91 2.22
N PHE A 567 5.29 16.32 1.25
CA PHE A 567 5.29 17.67 0.70
C PHE A 567 4.49 18.68 1.53
N LEU A 568 3.61 18.22 2.43
CA LEU A 568 2.69 19.10 3.17
C LEU A 568 3.41 20.25 3.92
N PRO A 569 4.51 20.02 4.69
CA PRO A 569 5.18 21.11 5.38
C PRO A 569 5.77 22.16 4.43
N LEU A 570 6.44 21.71 3.36
CA LEU A 570 7.03 22.57 2.34
C LEU A 570 5.95 23.35 1.58
N ALA A 571 4.86 22.68 1.21
CA ALA A 571 3.75 23.29 0.48
C ALA A 571 3.06 24.38 1.32
N LEU A 572 2.88 24.17 2.62
CA LEU A 572 2.33 25.18 3.52
C LEU A 572 3.25 26.40 3.63
N ALA A 573 4.57 26.19 3.74
CA ALA A 573 5.54 27.29 3.79
C ALA A 573 5.57 28.10 2.49
N GLN A 574 5.64 27.42 1.33
CA GLN A 574 5.65 28.08 0.02
C GLN A 574 4.31 28.76 -0.31
N LEU A 575 3.18 28.22 0.16
CA LEU A 575 1.87 28.88 0.04
C LEU A 575 1.79 30.14 0.91
N ALA A 576 2.32 30.08 2.14
CA ALA A 576 2.39 31.23 3.04
C ALA A 576 3.29 32.34 2.49
N ALA A 577 4.35 31.98 1.76
CA ALA A 577 5.23 32.90 1.06
C ALA A 577 4.64 33.46 -0.26
N GLY A 578 3.43 33.01 -0.67
CA GLY A 578 2.78 33.47 -1.91
C GLY A 578 3.36 32.86 -3.20
N THR A 579 4.19 31.81 -3.09
CA THR A 579 4.99 31.27 -4.20
C THR A 579 4.80 29.75 -4.37
N PRO A 580 3.57 29.28 -4.64
CA PRO A 580 3.24 27.85 -4.61
C PRO A 580 3.97 27.02 -5.68
N VAL A 581 4.45 27.63 -6.77
CA VAL A 581 5.16 26.93 -7.85
C VAL A 581 6.56 26.47 -7.42
N ARG A 582 7.16 27.11 -6.41
CA ARG A 582 8.52 26.78 -5.92
C ARG A 582 8.65 25.38 -5.32
N ILE A 583 7.53 24.72 -4.98
CA ILE A 583 7.53 23.32 -4.52
C ILE A 583 8.08 22.34 -5.57
N PHE A 584 8.14 22.75 -6.84
CA PHE A 584 8.63 21.92 -7.94
C PHE A 584 10.14 22.08 -8.20
N ALA A 585 10.84 22.89 -7.40
CA ALA A 585 12.30 23.05 -7.48
C ALA A 585 13.03 21.72 -7.30
N ASP A 586 14.17 21.57 -7.99
CA ASP A 586 14.98 20.36 -7.86
C ASP A 586 15.68 20.34 -6.49
N PRO A 587 15.59 19.23 -5.73
CA PRO A 587 16.17 19.16 -4.40
C PRO A 587 17.70 18.97 -4.46
N GLY A 588 18.39 19.48 -3.44
CA GLY A 588 19.85 19.44 -3.34
C GLY A 588 20.51 20.73 -3.82
N VAL A 589 21.78 20.64 -4.21
CA VAL A 589 22.56 21.80 -4.66
C VAL A 589 22.05 22.28 -6.04
N PRO A 590 21.72 23.57 -6.22
CA PRO A 590 21.38 24.12 -7.53
C PRO A 590 22.60 24.05 -8.46
N VAL A 591 22.49 23.24 -9.51
CA VAL A 591 23.53 23.12 -10.54
C VAL A 591 23.06 23.83 -11.81
N PRO A 592 23.71 24.94 -12.21
CA PRO A 592 23.40 25.61 -13.47
C PRO A 592 23.65 24.66 -14.65
N GLY A 593 22.76 24.68 -15.64
CA GLY A 593 22.87 23.85 -16.84
C GLY A 593 22.42 24.61 -18.07
N ASP A 594 22.97 24.25 -19.23
CA ASP A 594 22.62 24.87 -20.50
C ASP A 594 21.21 24.46 -20.96
N SER A 595 20.50 25.39 -21.59
CA SER A 595 19.17 25.15 -22.13
C SER A 595 19.23 24.19 -23.33
N ALA A 596 18.58 23.03 -23.21
CA ALA A 596 18.42 22.09 -24.31
C ALA A 596 17.38 22.56 -25.33
N SER A 597 17.72 22.41 -26.62
CA SER A 597 16.78 22.61 -27.72
C SER A 597 15.79 21.45 -27.84
N THR A 598 14.62 21.70 -28.43
CA THR A 598 13.53 20.72 -28.56
C THR A 598 13.98 19.40 -29.21
N TRP A 599 14.82 19.45 -30.25
CA TRP A 599 15.28 18.23 -30.91
C TRP A 599 16.23 17.41 -30.04
N GLN A 600 17.09 18.05 -29.22
CA GLN A 600 17.96 17.35 -28.27
C GLN A 600 17.13 16.64 -27.20
N LEU A 601 16.08 17.29 -26.70
CA LEU A 601 15.13 16.70 -25.76
C LEU A 601 14.41 15.49 -26.37
N MET A 602 13.98 15.56 -27.64
CA MET A 602 13.38 14.42 -28.34
C MET A 602 14.34 13.22 -28.50
N LEU A 603 15.65 13.47 -28.57
CA LEU A 603 16.67 12.42 -28.61
C LEU A 603 17.08 11.91 -27.21
N GLY A 604 16.59 12.54 -26.14
CA GLY A 604 16.82 12.13 -24.75
C GLY A 604 17.96 12.88 -24.03
N PHE A 605 18.57 13.91 -24.63
CA PHE A 605 19.70 14.63 -24.04
C PHE A 605 19.25 15.90 -23.28
N PRO A 606 19.50 16.00 -21.95
CA PRO A 606 18.89 17.05 -21.11
C PRO A 606 19.64 18.39 -21.04
N GLY A 607 20.95 18.45 -21.29
CA GLY A 607 21.81 19.54 -20.83
C GLY A 607 22.35 20.52 -21.88
N GLY A 608 21.63 20.80 -22.98
CA GLY A 608 22.09 21.75 -24.02
C GLY A 608 23.22 21.24 -24.92
N ALA A 609 24.16 20.49 -24.35
CA ALA A 609 25.17 19.72 -25.03
C ALA A 609 24.63 18.37 -25.50
N THR A 610 25.10 17.91 -26.66
CA THR A 610 24.79 16.59 -27.23
C THR A 610 25.53 15.45 -26.51
N GLY A 611 25.73 15.54 -25.18
CA GLY A 611 26.36 14.49 -24.38
C GLY A 611 27.77 14.10 -24.84
N GLY A 612 28.62 15.10 -25.12
CA GLY A 612 30.00 14.89 -25.59
C GLY A 612 30.13 14.65 -27.10
N TRP A 613 29.03 14.53 -27.85
CA TRP A 613 29.09 14.34 -29.30
C TRP A 613 29.69 15.54 -30.06
N ASN A 614 29.48 16.77 -29.59
CA ASN A 614 30.13 17.94 -30.20
C ASN A 614 31.66 17.85 -30.06
N SER A 615 32.17 17.57 -28.86
CA SER A 615 33.61 17.39 -28.64
C SER A 615 34.18 16.20 -29.43
N PHE A 616 33.41 15.12 -29.56
CA PHE A 616 33.79 13.98 -30.38
C PHE A 616 33.82 14.33 -31.88
N ALA A 617 32.82 15.05 -32.37
CA ALA A 617 32.77 15.54 -33.74
C ALA A 617 33.93 16.50 -34.05
N ASP A 618 34.23 17.42 -33.13
CA ASP A 618 35.37 18.33 -33.24
C ASP A 618 36.69 17.56 -33.34
N SER A 619 36.86 16.49 -32.54
CA SER A 619 38.06 15.63 -32.61
C SER A 619 38.21 14.88 -33.94
N LEU A 620 37.11 14.65 -34.66
CA LEU A 620 37.07 14.02 -35.98
C LEU A 620 37.00 15.02 -37.14
N GLY A 621 36.97 16.33 -36.86
CA GLY A 621 36.83 17.38 -37.86
C GLY A 621 35.46 17.41 -38.56
N TRP A 622 34.40 16.91 -37.90
CA TRP A 622 33.05 16.89 -38.47
C TRP A 622 32.36 18.25 -38.38
N PRO A 623 31.60 18.67 -39.41
CA PRO A 623 30.75 19.85 -39.32
C PRO A 623 29.67 19.72 -38.23
N ALA A 624 29.33 20.83 -37.56
CA ALA A 624 28.38 20.85 -36.43
C ALA A 624 26.99 20.24 -36.74
N GLY A 625 26.53 20.28 -37.99
CA GLY A 625 25.25 19.70 -38.41
C GLY A 625 25.22 18.16 -38.49
N VAL A 626 26.39 17.51 -38.61
CA VAL A 626 26.48 16.04 -38.77
C VAL A 626 26.05 15.31 -37.50
N VAL A 627 26.36 15.87 -36.32
CA VAL A 627 26.00 15.29 -35.02
C VAL A 627 24.50 15.06 -34.90
N ALA A 628 23.69 16.04 -35.29
CA ALA A 628 22.23 15.93 -35.23
C ALA A 628 21.70 14.81 -36.14
N VAL A 629 22.26 14.67 -37.34
CA VAL A 629 21.87 13.62 -38.29
C VAL A 629 22.26 12.24 -37.76
N VAL A 630 23.50 12.07 -37.29
CA VAL A 630 24.00 10.80 -36.75
C VAL A 630 23.17 10.35 -35.56
N LEU A 631 22.95 11.23 -34.57
CA LEU A 631 22.14 10.91 -33.41
C LEU A 631 20.69 10.57 -33.78
N THR A 632 20.10 11.30 -34.74
CA THR A 632 18.74 11.01 -35.22
C THR A 632 18.68 9.62 -35.86
N VAL A 633 19.65 9.25 -36.70
CA VAL A 633 19.72 7.91 -37.31
C VAL A 633 19.89 6.81 -36.27
N LEU A 634 20.69 7.05 -35.23
CA LEU A 634 20.93 6.08 -34.15
C LEU A 634 19.68 5.84 -33.28
N VAL A 635 18.89 6.88 -32.99
CA VAL A 635 17.69 6.79 -32.14
C VAL A 635 16.43 6.46 -32.95
N ALA A 636 16.41 6.73 -34.26
CA ALA A 636 15.25 6.52 -35.14
C ALA A 636 14.64 5.10 -35.05
N PRO A 637 15.41 3.98 -35.00
CA PRO A 637 14.82 2.65 -34.88
C PRO A 637 13.95 2.48 -33.62
N LEU A 638 14.35 3.09 -32.50
CA LEU A 638 13.58 3.05 -31.25
C LEU A 638 12.29 3.86 -31.39
N ALA A 639 12.36 5.07 -31.98
CA ALA A 639 11.21 5.92 -32.22
C ALA A 639 10.22 5.29 -33.21
N LEU A 640 10.71 4.70 -34.29
CA LEU A 640 9.90 3.99 -35.28
C LEU A 640 9.19 2.77 -34.66
N LEU A 641 9.86 2.02 -33.79
CA LEU A 641 9.23 0.94 -33.02
C LEU A 641 8.13 1.45 -32.10
N ALA A 642 8.37 2.56 -31.39
CA ALA A 642 7.36 3.17 -30.52
C ALA A 642 6.12 3.62 -31.31
N LEU A 643 6.31 4.21 -32.50
CA LEU A 643 5.20 4.59 -33.41
C LEU A 643 4.49 3.36 -33.98
N ALA A 644 5.22 2.31 -34.38
CA ALA A 644 4.64 1.06 -34.87
C ALA A 644 3.72 0.38 -33.84
N ALA A 645 3.91 0.64 -32.55
CA ALA A 645 3.05 0.14 -31.48
C ALA A 645 1.58 0.55 -31.63
N LEU A 646 1.31 1.72 -32.24
CA LEU A 646 -0.05 2.21 -32.53
C LEU A 646 -0.80 1.32 -33.53
N PHE A 647 -0.08 0.71 -34.48
CA PHE A 647 -0.66 0.00 -35.61
C PHE A 647 -0.72 -1.52 -35.42
N LEU A 648 0.20 -2.11 -34.64
CA LEU A 648 0.29 -3.56 -34.50
C LEU A 648 -0.86 -4.16 -33.68
N ARG A 649 -1.06 -3.68 -32.44
CA ARG A 649 -2.13 -4.11 -31.52
C ARG A 649 -2.44 -3.00 -30.51
N PRO A 650 -3.37 -2.07 -30.81
CA PRO A 650 -3.72 -1.02 -29.88
C PRO A 650 -4.31 -1.63 -28.61
N SER A 651 -3.68 -1.34 -27.49
CA SER A 651 -4.12 -1.80 -26.17
C SER A 651 -4.07 -0.64 -25.19
N VAL A 652 -4.84 -0.73 -24.10
CA VAL A 652 -4.79 0.26 -23.01
C VAL A 652 -3.36 0.39 -22.44
N ARG A 653 -2.54 -0.67 -22.54
CA ARG A 653 -1.15 -0.67 -22.09
C ARG A 653 -0.27 0.15 -23.04
N THR A 654 -0.46 -0.03 -24.35
CA THR A 654 0.22 0.76 -25.39
C THR A 654 -0.15 2.24 -25.25
N ALA A 655 -1.43 2.55 -25.08
CA ALA A 655 -1.91 3.90 -24.82
C ALA A 655 -1.30 4.50 -23.54
N GLY A 656 -1.18 3.70 -22.47
CA GLY A 656 -0.53 4.11 -21.23
C GLY A 656 0.96 4.42 -21.38
N ALA A 657 1.70 3.61 -22.16
CA ALA A 657 3.12 3.87 -22.44
C ALA A 657 3.32 5.14 -23.28
N LEU A 658 2.51 5.33 -24.33
CA LEU A 658 2.56 6.54 -25.17
C LEU A 658 2.14 7.79 -24.41
N LEU A 659 1.15 7.68 -23.52
CA LEU A 659 0.77 8.76 -22.61
C LEU A 659 1.93 9.11 -21.67
N GLY A 660 2.61 8.10 -21.11
CA GLY A 660 3.82 8.32 -20.31
C GLY A 660 4.91 9.04 -21.09
N ALA A 661 5.14 8.64 -22.35
CA ALA A 661 6.09 9.30 -23.23
C ALA A 661 5.71 10.78 -23.44
N PHE A 662 4.46 11.04 -23.80
CA PHE A 662 3.93 12.39 -24.00
C PHE A 662 4.05 13.26 -22.74
N LEU A 663 3.61 12.76 -21.59
CA LEU A 663 3.69 13.50 -20.33
C LEU A 663 5.15 13.77 -19.91
N GLY A 664 6.06 12.82 -20.13
CA GLY A 664 7.48 13.01 -19.86
C GLY A 664 8.11 14.09 -20.74
N LEU A 665 7.83 14.07 -22.05
CA LEU A 665 8.34 15.08 -22.98
C LEU A 665 7.75 16.46 -22.68
N ALA A 666 6.45 16.54 -22.40
CA ALA A 666 5.80 17.79 -21.99
C ALA A 666 6.42 18.34 -20.70
N THR A 667 6.73 17.46 -19.73
CA THR A 667 7.41 17.86 -18.49
C THR A 667 8.81 18.40 -18.77
N ALA A 668 9.59 17.75 -19.63
CA ALA A 668 10.92 18.20 -20.01
C ALA A 668 10.90 19.57 -20.71
N LEU A 669 9.93 19.80 -21.61
CA LEU A 669 9.74 21.08 -22.31
C LEU A 669 9.33 22.21 -21.35
N LEU A 670 8.48 21.90 -20.37
CA LEU A 670 8.12 22.86 -19.32
C LEU A 670 9.35 23.19 -18.45
N CYS A 671 10.09 22.17 -18.01
CA CYS A 671 11.31 22.37 -17.21
C CYS A 671 12.33 23.27 -17.93
N ALA A 672 12.50 23.07 -19.25
CA ALA A 672 13.42 23.85 -20.07
C ALA A 672 13.10 25.36 -20.12
N GLN A 673 11.86 25.75 -19.80
CA GLN A 673 11.40 27.14 -19.82
C GLN A 673 11.19 27.73 -18.41
N THR A 674 11.45 26.96 -17.36
CA THR A 674 11.18 27.36 -15.98
C THR A 674 12.47 27.40 -15.18
N ALA A 675 12.82 28.58 -14.66
CA ALA A 675 13.84 28.74 -13.63
C ALA A 675 13.17 29.03 -12.29
N LEU A 676 13.47 28.22 -11.29
CA LEU A 676 12.87 28.34 -9.94
C LEU A 676 13.91 28.57 -8.85
N GLN A 677 15.19 28.34 -9.13
CA GLN A 677 16.28 28.46 -8.16
C GLN A 677 17.26 29.54 -8.57
N VAL A 678 18.07 29.99 -7.62
CA VAL A 678 19.13 30.97 -7.83
C VAL A 678 20.45 30.41 -7.33
N SER A 679 21.53 30.67 -8.05
CA SER A 679 22.90 30.37 -7.64
C SER A 679 23.78 31.58 -7.98
N GLY A 680 24.11 32.39 -6.99
CA GLY A 680 24.80 33.65 -7.20
C GLY A 680 23.92 34.64 -7.97
N ASP A 681 24.43 35.16 -9.09
CA ASP A 681 23.71 36.07 -10.00
C ASP A 681 22.96 35.34 -11.13
N HIS A 682 23.01 34.01 -11.16
CA HIS A 682 22.38 33.20 -12.20
C HIS A 682 21.09 32.53 -11.73
N ALA A 683 20.05 32.64 -12.56
CA ALA A 683 18.85 31.84 -12.40
C ALA A 683 19.11 30.40 -12.88
N VAL A 684 18.78 29.42 -12.03
CA VAL A 684 18.95 27.99 -12.29
C VAL A 684 17.62 27.39 -12.74
N GLY A 685 17.64 26.84 -13.95
CA GLY A 685 16.52 26.12 -14.58
C GLY A 685 16.22 24.78 -13.90
N LEU A 686 14.96 24.34 -13.98
CA LEU A 686 14.61 22.96 -13.66
C LEU A 686 15.31 21.98 -14.61
N TRP A 687 15.84 20.91 -14.07
CA TRP A 687 16.56 19.90 -14.84
C TRP A 687 15.59 19.09 -15.69
N THR A 688 15.76 19.19 -17.01
CA THR A 688 14.86 18.57 -18.00
C THR A 688 14.90 17.04 -18.00
N GLY A 689 16.00 16.45 -17.50
CA GLY A 689 16.23 15.01 -17.58
C GLY A 689 15.29 14.16 -16.74
N SER A 690 14.63 14.74 -15.72
CA SER A 690 13.61 14.06 -14.93
C SER A 690 12.40 13.73 -15.81
N GLY A 691 11.92 14.73 -16.58
CA GLY A 691 10.90 14.55 -17.60
C GLY A 691 11.34 13.60 -18.71
N LEU A 692 12.60 13.70 -19.17
CA LEU A 692 13.15 12.80 -20.20
C LEU A 692 13.23 11.34 -19.74
N SER A 693 13.44 11.09 -18.44
CA SER A 693 13.41 9.73 -17.89
C SER A 693 12.01 9.11 -18.04
N LEU A 694 10.96 9.88 -17.74
CA LEU A 694 9.58 9.43 -17.97
C LEU A 694 9.27 9.28 -19.47
N TYR A 695 9.78 10.18 -20.31
CA TYR A 695 9.67 10.10 -21.77
C TYR A 695 10.27 8.79 -22.30
N TRP A 696 11.51 8.50 -21.90
CA TRP A 696 12.26 7.32 -22.32
C TRP A 696 11.61 6.02 -21.85
N LEU A 697 11.01 6.01 -20.66
CA LEU A 697 10.27 4.85 -20.13
C LEU A 697 9.04 4.56 -21.00
N GLY A 698 8.30 5.61 -21.37
CA GLY A 698 7.17 5.50 -22.27
C GLY A 698 7.56 5.05 -23.68
N LEU A 699 8.65 5.61 -24.22
CA LEU A 699 9.17 5.29 -25.56
C LEU A 699 9.64 3.84 -25.65
N THR A 700 10.50 3.41 -24.73
CA THR A 700 10.97 2.01 -24.64
C THR A 700 9.83 1.04 -24.31
N GLY A 701 8.84 1.48 -23.54
CA GLY A 701 7.64 0.71 -23.22
C GLY A 701 6.72 0.52 -24.44
N ALA A 702 6.55 1.55 -25.27
CA ALA A 702 5.85 1.44 -26.54
C ALA A 702 6.60 0.51 -27.51
N ALA A 703 7.92 0.64 -27.61
CA ALA A 703 8.77 -0.26 -28.39
C ALA A 703 8.67 -1.72 -27.92
N LEU A 704 8.63 -1.96 -26.59
CA LEU A 704 8.39 -3.29 -26.01
C LEU A 704 7.08 -3.91 -26.52
N PHE A 705 5.99 -3.12 -26.55
CA PHE A 705 4.69 -3.58 -27.04
C PHE A 705 4.68 -3.82 -28.56
N ALA A 706 5.36 -3.00 -29.34
CA ALA A 706 5.54 -3.22 -30.77
C ALA A 706 6.31 -4.53 -31.03
N LEU A 707 7.45 -4.73 -30.36
CA LEU A 707 8.24 -5.95 -30.47
C LEU A 707 7.46 -7.20 -30.04
N ALA A 708 6.65 -7.09 -28.99
CA ALA A 708 5.75 -8.17 -28.58
C ALA A 708 4.68 -8.48 -29.64
N GLY A 709 4.21 -7.45 -30.36
CA GLY A 709 3.24 -7.58 -31.46
C GLY A 709 3.82 -8.20 -32.74
N LEU A 710 5.11 -7.95 -33.04
CA LEU A 710 5.80 -8.43 -34.24
C LEU A 710 6.05 -9.95 -34.27
N GLY A 711 5.82 -10.65 -33.18
CA GLY A 711 6.01 -12.11 -33.14
C GLY A 711 7.44 -12.47 -33.54
N ARG A 712 7.66 -13.52 -34.33
CA ARG A 712 9.01 -14.02 -34.69
C ARG A 712 9.95 -12.95 -35.29
N PHE A 713 9.40 -11.90 -35.91
CA PHE A 713 10.16 -10.82 -36.53
C PHE A 713 10.70 -9.78 -35.53
N SER A 714 10.50 -9.98 -34.22
CA SER A 714 10.93 -9.02 -33.19
C SER A 714 12.44 -8.95 -32.99
N VAL A 715 13.22 -9.96 -33.40
CA VAL A 715 14.64 -10.08 -33.06
C VAL A 715 15.48 -8.99 -33.74
N THR A 716 15.42 -8.89 -35.07
CA THR A 716 16.18 -7.90 -35.86
C THR A 716 15.90 -6.46 -35.44
N PRO A 717 14.65 -5.97 -35.37
CA PRO A 717 14.40 -4.59 -34.96
C PRO A 717 14.77 -4.32 -33.50
N ALA A 718 14.67 -5.32 -32.60
CA ALA A 718 15.16 -5.17 -31.23
C ALA A 718 16.68 -4.98 -31.19
N TRP A 719 17.44 -5.76 -31.97
CA TRP A 719 18.89 -5.60 -32.07
C TRP A 719 19.30 -4.26 -32.67
N VAL A 720 18.69 -3.86 -33.78
CA VAL A 720 18.98 -2.57 -34.43
C VAL A 720 18.71 -1.40 -33.46
N ALA A 721 17.58 -1.42 -32.75
CA ALA A 721 17.27 -0.40 -31.76
C ALA A 721 18.21 -0.45 -30.54
N SER A 722 18.62 -1.65 -30.10
CA SER A 722 19.59 -1.81 -28.99
C SER A 722 20.96 -1.22 -29.36
N ILE A 723 21.47 -1.57 -30.54
CA ILE A 723 22.78 -1.13 -31.03
C ILE A 723 22.76 0.37 -31.28
N GLY A 724 21.69 0.89 -31.91
CA GLY A 724 21.51 2.33 -32.12
C GLY A 724 21.50 3.12 -30.81
N ALA A 725 20.72 2.67 -29.81
CA ALA A 725 20.68 3.30 -28.50
C ALA A 725 22.03 3.22 -27.77
N LEU A 726 22.73 2.08 -27.85
CA LEU A 726 24.06 1.92 -27.24
C LEU A 726 25.11 2.81 -27.90
N LEU A 727 25.13 2.90 -29.23
CA LEU A 727 26.05 3.77 -29.96
C LEU A 727 25.78 5.25 -29.68
N ALA A 728 24.51 5.65 -29.54
CA ALA A 728 24.13 7.03 -29.24
C ALA A 728 24.69 7.55 -27.91
N ILE A 729 24.96 6.66 -26.95
CA ILE A 729 25.48 7.05 -25.64
C ILE A 729 27.00 6.90 -25.50
N VAL A 730 27.72 6.39 -26.51
CA VAL A 730 29.17 6.11 -26.38
C VAL A 730 29.94 7.37 -25.98
N PRO A 731 29.83 8.53 -26.66
CA PRO A 731 30.56 9.74 -26.24
C PRO A 731 30.21 10.18 -24.82
N LEU A 732 28.96 10.04 -24.40
CA LEU A 732 28.51 10.38 -23.05
C LEU A 732 29.09 9.43 -21.99
N ALA A 733 29.17 8.13 -22.29
CA ALA A 733 29.82 7.16 -21.43
C ALA A 733 31.32 7.43 -21.31
N LEU A 734 31.98 7.82 -22.41
CA LEU A 734 33.41 8.15 -22.44
C LEU A 734 33.76 9.37 -21.57
N VAL A 735 32.83 10.31 -21.36
CA VAL A 735 33.03 11.45 -20.43
C VAL A 735 33.35 10.95 -19.01
N GLY A 736 32.63 9.93 -18.51
CA GLY A 736 32.91 9.30 -17.21
C GLY A 736 34.25 8.56 -17.19
N VAL A 737 34.57 7.86 -18.27
CA VAL A 737 35.81 7.06 -18.40
C VAL A 737 37.06 7.94 -18.50
N PHE A 738 36.99 9.07 -19.19
CA PHE A 738 38.13 9.96 -19.43
C PHE A 738 38.23 11.14 -18.45
N GLY A 739 37.28 11.28 -17.51
CA GLY A 739 37.32 12.29 -16.44
C GLY A 739 36.82 13.66 -16.86
N GLY A 740 35.96 13.72 -17.87
CA GLY A 740 35.19 14.92 -18.17
C GLY A 740 33.93 15.06 -17.31
N ALA A 741 33.61 14.07 -16.47
CA ALA A 741 32.48 14.14 -15.56
C ALA A 741 32.76 15.12 -14.41
N ALA A 742 31.72 15.80 -13.92
CA ALA A 742 31.83 16.74 -12.81
C ALA A 742 32.10 16.03 -11.46
N VAL A 743 31.77 14.74 -11.37
CA VAL A 743 31.88 13.94 -10.15
C VAL A 743 33.32 13.49 -9.88
N ILE A 744 33.78 13.73 -8.67
CA ILE A 744 35.12 13.37 -8.18
C ILE A 744 35.04 12.47 -6.93
N ALA A 745 36.00 11.55 -6.82
CA ALA A 745 36.16 10.65 -5.68
C ALA A 745 36.97 11.32 -4.57
N ASN A 746 36.52 11.19 -3.32
CA ASN A 746 37.17 11.74 -2.13
C ASN A 746 37.61 13.21 -2.35
N PRO A 747 36.67 14.12 -2.61
CA PRO A 747 37.00 15.54 -2.81
C PRO A 747 37.86 16.05 -1.64
N ALA A 748 38.85 16.89 -1.94
CA ALA A 748 39.55 17.63 -0.90
C ALA A 748 38.49 18.35 -0.03
N GLY A 749 38.67 18.33 1.30
CA GLY A 749 37.71 18.94 2.21
C GLY A 749 37.36 20.36 1.79
N GLN A 750 36.07 20.70 1.82
CA GLN A 750 35.59 22.05 1.47
C GLN A 750 36.28 23.12 2.34
N LEU A 751 36.61 22.73 3.57
CA LEU A 751 37.35 23.51 4.54
C LEU A 751 38.71 22.84 4.83
N PRO A 752 39.75 23.62 5.18
CA PRO A 752 41.03 23.08 5.63
C PRO A 752 40.88 22.17 6.85
N ALA A 753 41.74 21.15 6.96
CA ALA A 753 41.71 20.18 8.05
C ALA A 753 41.78 20.82 9.46
N TYR A 754 42.44 21.97 9.58
CA TYR A 754 42.48 22.74 10.82
C TYR A 754 41.08 23.22 11.26
N VAL A 755 40.27 23.74 10.33
CA VAL A 755 38.90 24.17 10.60
C VAL A 755 38.01 22.98 10.95
N ILE A 756 38.18 21.86 10.24
CA ILE A 756 37.43 20.62 10.51
C ILE A 756 37.77 20.07 11.91
N ALA A 757 39.04 20.14 12.32
CA ALA A 757 39.46 19.75 13.66
C ALA A 757 38.84 20.65 14.73
N GLU A 758 38.87 21.98 14.54
CA GLU A 758 38.25 22.94 15.47
C GLU A 758 36.73 22.81 15.51
N ALA A 759 36.09 22.45 14.40
CA ALA A 759 34.67 22.15 14.36
C ALA A 759 34.27 20.96 15.26
N THR A 760 35.22 20.10 15.65
CA THR A 760 34.96 18.99 16.58
C THR A 760 34.80 19.49 18.02
N SER A 761 35.54 20.52 18.42
CA SER A 761 35.40 21.20 19.72
C SER A 761 34.28 22.24 19.71
N GLN A 762 34.17 23.02 18.63
CA GLN A 762 33.24 24.14 18.48
C GLN A 762 32.47 24.03 17.15
N PRO A 763 31.46 23.15 17.05
CA PRO A 763 30.76 22.86 15.79
C PRO A 763 29.95 24.03 15.21
N ARG A 764 29.73 25.08 16.01
CA ARG A 764 28.95 26.27 15.61
C ARG A 764 29.82 27.47 15.22
N THR A 765 31.14 27.32 15.25
CA THR A 765 32.03 28.36 14.74
C THR A 765 31.89 28.43 13.22
N ALA A 766 31.58 29.63 12.72
CA ALA A 766 31.38 29.88 11.30
C ALA A 766 32.72 30.12 10.60
N THR A 767 32.80 29.66 9.35
CA THR A 767 33.88 30.00 8.42
C THR A 767 33.29 30.81 7.27
N LEU A 768 33.79 32.02 7.06
CA LEU A 768 33.46 32.82 5.89
C LEU A 768 34.27 32.31 4.70
N VAL A 769 33.59 31.65 3.76
CA VAL A 769 34.19 31.19 2.51
C VAL A 769 33.99 32.26 1.44
N VAL A 770 35.10 32.73 0.90
CA VAL A 770 35.16 33.77 -0.13
C VAL A 770 35.73 33.15 -1.40
N THR A 771 34.98 33.19 -2.51
CA THR A 771 35.45 32.68 -3.80
C THR A 771 35.46 33.80 -4.84
N PRO A 772 36.62 34.16 -5.41
CA PRO A 772 36.70 35.15 -6.47
C PRO A 772 36.18 34.57 -7.79
N VAL A 773 35.20 35.24 -8.41
CA VAL A 773 34.55 34.77 -9.65
C VAL A 773 35.14 35.47 -10.89
N SER A 774 35.29 36.79 -10.84
CA SER A 774 35.78 37.61 -11.96
C SER A 774 36.49 38.88 -11.46
N GLN A 775 36.84 39.82 -12.34
CA GLN A 775 37.41 41.10 -11.90
C GLN A 775 36.34 41.94 -11.20
N GLY A 776 36.31 41.91 -9.87
CA GLY A 776 35.41 42.72 -9.04
C GLY A 776 34.15 42.00 -8.53
N THR A 777 33.95 40.72 -8.89
CA THR A 777 32.85 39.90 -8.37
C THR A 777 33.38 38.77 -7.51
N VAL A 778 32.76 38.59 -6.34
CA VAL A 778 33.12 37.58 -5.34
C VAL A 778 31.84 36.95 -4.82
N THR A 779 31.84 35.64 -4.63
CA THR A 779 30.80 34.97 -3.85
C THR A 779 31.30 34.78 -2.43
N ALA A 780 30.43 35.05 -1.46
CA ALA A 780 30.69 34.86 -0.05
C ALA A 780 29.59 33.99 0.55
N GLY A 781 29.97 33.03 1.37
CA GLY A 781 29.05 32.14 2.08
C GLY A 781 29.59 31.82 3.46
N ILE A 782 28.68 31.53 4.39
CA ILE A 782 29.04 31.01 5.70
C ILE A 782 28.87 29.51 5.68
N VAL A 783 29.92 28.80 6.12
CA VAL A 783 29.91 27.36 6.30
C VAL A 783 30.17 27.06 7.77
N HIS A 784 29.37 26.17 8.36
CA HIS A 784 29.50 25.76 9.76
C HIS A 784 30.09 24.35 9.86
N GLY A 785 30.76 24.08 10.98
CA GLY A 785 31.23 22.73 11.30
C GLY A 785 32.23 22.18 10.27
N SER A 786 31.99 20.95 9.81
CA SER A 786 32.89 20.21 8.91
C SER A 786 32.74 20.55 7.42
N GLY A 787 31.79 21.41 7.05
CA GLY A 787 31.47 21.73 5.65
C GLY A 787 29.99 21.62 5.33
N ASP A 788 29.59 22.06 4.14
CA ASP A 788 28.24 21.89 3.62
C ASP A 788 27.95 20.43 3.33
N THR A 789 26.82 19.93 3.83
CA THR A 789 26.33 18.59 3.53
C THR A 789 25.09 18.62 2.65
N LEU A 790 24.86 17.53 1.92
CA LEU A 790 23.69 17.40 1.06
C LEU A 790 22.39 17.42 1.89
N ASP A 791 22.44 16.95 3.13
CA ASP A 791 21.27 16.87 4.02
C ASP A 791 20.86 18.22 4.66
N GLN A 792 21.70 19.25 4.52
CA GLN A 792 21.43 20.61 4.97
C GLN A 792 20.85 21.51 3.87
N GLN A 793 20.96 21.11 2.60
CA GLN A 793 20.43 21.88 1.47
C GLN A 793 18.91 22.08 1.60
N SER A 794 18.45 23.26 1.16
CA SER A 794 17.04 23.65 1.26
C SER A 794 16.52 24.30 -0.02
N THR A 795 15.42 23.77 -0.56
CA THR A 795 14.68 24.42 -1.64
C THR A 795 14.04 25.74 -1.19
N VAL A 796 13.71 25.92 0.10
CA VAL A 796 13.19 27.19 0.60
C VAL A 796 14.23 28.30 0.42
N ALA A 797 15.49 28.05 0.79
CA ALA A 797 16.57 29.01 0.64
C ALA A 797 16.96 29.23 -0.84
N SER A 798 17.17 28.15 -1.60
CA SER A 798 17.62 28.27 -3.00
C SER A 798 16.58 28.86 -3.96
N THR A 799 15.31 28.94 -3.56
CA THR A 799 14.23 29.51 -4.38
C THR A 799 13.82 30.92 -3.93
N ASP A 800 14.48 31.48 -2.92
CA ASP A 800 14.24 32.84 -2.46
C ASP A 800 15.03 33.85 -3.33
N PRO A 801 14.36 34.72 -4.11
CA PRO A 801 15.04 35.71 -4.95
C PRO A 801 15.44 36.96 -4.17
N GLU A 802 14.97 37.12 -2.94
CA GLU A 802 15.25 38.31 -2.12
C GLU A 802 16.48 38.08 -1.25
N LEU A 803 17.39 39.06 -1.24
CA LEU A 803 18.51 39.06 -0.31
C LEU A 803 17.98 39.38 1.09
N SER A 804 18.26 38.52 2.06
CA SER A 804 17.94 38.83 3.45
C SER A 804 18.81 39.99 3.95
N PRO A 805 18.39 40.70 5.02
CA PRO A 805 19.24 41.71 5.66
C PRO A 805 20.59 41.14 6.12
N SER A 806 20.61 39.86 6.50
CA SER A 806 21.82 39.14 6.89
C SER A 806 22.71 38.84 5.69
N ASP A 807 22.15 38.46 4.54
CA ASP A 807 22.93 38.25 3.30
C ASP A 807 23.56 39.54 2.80
N SER A 808 22.81 40.65 2.90
CA SER A 808 23.31 41.98 2.56
C SER A 808 24.47 42.40 3.48
N ALA A 809 24.32 42.21 4.79
CA ALA A 809 25.38 42.48 5.76
C ALA A 809 26.60 41.57 5.56
N LEU A 810 26.40 40.29 5.25
CA LEU A 810 27.47 39.35 4.93
C LEU A 810 28.24 39.75 3.67
N ALA A 811 27.52 40.18 2.62
CA ALA A 811 28.12 40.69 1.40
C ALA A 811 28.95 41.97 1.67
N HIS A 812 28.42 42.90 2.47
CA HIS A 812 29.16 44.09 2.90
C HIS A 812 30.44 43.73 3.68
N LEU A 813 30.35 42.81 4.65
CA LEU A 813 31.50 42.30 5.39
C LEU A 813 32.55 41.68 4.45
N ALA A 814 32.14 40.76 3.58
CA ALA A 814 33.04 40.03 2.70
C ALA A 814 33.79 40.97 1.73
N VAL A 815 33.08 41.93 1.13
CA VAL A 815 33.69 42.93 0.22
C VAL A 815 34.68 43.83 0.97
N ASN A 816 34.35 44.27 2.18
CA ASN A 816 35.23 45.12 2.99
C ASN A 816 36.47 44.38 3.53
N LEU A 817 36.37 43.07 3.77
CA LEU A 817 37.52 42.24 4.17
C LEU A 817 38.49 41.96 3.01
N VAL A 818 37.94 41.76 1.81
CA VAL A 818 38.69 41.37 0.61
C VAL A 818 39.26 42.59 -0.15
N SER A 819 38.86 43.79 0.24
CA SER A 819 39.40 45.05 -0.26
C SER A 819 40.10 45.80 0.87
N ARG A 820 41.10 46.64 0.55
CA ARG A 820 41.69 47.54 1.55
C ARG A 820 40.69 48.65 1.87
N SER A 821 39.90 48.45 2.92
CA SER A 821 38.92 49.40 3.45
C SER A 821 39.31 49.83 4.87
N GLY A 822 38.81 50.98 5.32
CA GLY A 822 38.89 51.40 6.73
C GLY A 822 37.72 50.87 7.59
N TYR A 823 37.04 49.83 7.12
CA TYR A 823 35.85 49.27 7.76
C TYR A 823 36.23 48.48 9.01
N ASP A 824 35.55 48.74 10.13
CA ASP A 824 35.69 47.93 11.34
C ASP A 824 34.81 46.69 11.23
N ALA A 825 35.45 45.53 11.01
CA ALA A 825 34.78 44.25 10.83
C ALA A 825 34.53 43.49 12.15
N SER A 826 34.96 44.00 13.31
CA SER A 826 34.91 43.27 14.57
C SER A 826 33.48 42.92 15.03
N ASP A 827 32.56 43.90 14.95
CA ASP A 827 31.15 43.71 15.29
C ASP A 827 30.46 42.71 14.36
N ASP A 828 30.72 42.77 13.06
CA ASP A 828 30.11 41.83 12.10
C ASP A 828 30.68 40.41 12.20
N LEU A 829 32.00 40.27 12.41
CA LEU A 829 32.63 38.96 12.64
C LEU A 829 32.06 38.29 13.90
N SER A 830 31.87 39.06 14.98
CA SER A 830 31.26 38.55 16.21
C SER A 830 29.77 38.24 16.04
N ARG A 831 29.02 39.12 15.35
CA ARG A 831 27.59 38.92 15.04
C ARG A 831 27.33 37.63 14.25
N PHE A 832 28.18 37.31 13.28
CA PHE A 832 28.05 36.12 12.46
C PHE A 832 28.79 34.89 13.03
N GLY A 833 29.43 35.01 14.19
CA GLY A 833 30.16 33.88 14.79
C GLY A 833 31.36 33.41 13.96
N ILE A 834 31.92 34.28 13.11
CA ILE A 834 32.97 33.92 12.13
C ILE A 834 34.32 33.82 12.84
N GLY A 835 34.78 32.59 13.10
CA GLY A 835 36.10 32.32 13.66
C GLY A 835 37.20 32.27 12.60
N PHE A 836 36.84 31.96 11.35
CA PHE A 836 37.77 31.74 10.24
C PHE A 836 37.32 32.43 8.95
N VAL A 837 38.28 32.91 8.16
CA VAL A 837 38.06 33.41 6.80
C VAL A 837 38.87 32.54 5.85
N PHE A 838 38.20 31.93 4.87
CA PHE A 838 38.80 31.05 3.89
C PHE A 838 38.64 31.64 2.49
N LEU A 839 39.75 32.02 1.86
CA LEU A 839 39.76 32.43 0.46
C LEU A 839 39.97 31.19 -0.41
N HIS A 840 38.90 30.72 -1.04
CA HIS A 840 38.92 29.54 -1.89
C HIS A 840 39.55 29.87 -3.24
N THR A 841 40.50 29.05 -3.67
CA THR A 841 41.06 29.09 -5.02
C THR A 841 40.37 28.01 -5.85
N GLY A 842 39.42 28.41 -6.69
CA GLY A 842 38.65 27.46 -7.52
C GLY A 842 39.54 26.53 -8.36
N ALA A 843 38.99 25.40 -8.81
CA ALA A 843 39.75 24.32 -9.46
C ALA A 843 40.46 24.72 -10.78
N SER A 844 40.01 25.79 -11.45
CA SER A 844 40.66 26.39 -12.62
C SER A 844 40.21 27.84 -12.77
N PRO A 845 40.71 28.78 -11.94
CA PRO A 845 40.24 30.15 -11.97
C PRO A 845 40.78 30.81 -13.25
N GLY A 846 39.93 31.60 -13.91
CA GLY A 846 40.37 32.48 -15.00
C GLY A 846 41.47 33.43 -14.53
N LEU A 847 42.29 33.94 -15.45
CA LEU A 847 43.40 34.86 -15.11
C LEU A 847 42.91 36.08 -14.31
N SER A 848 41.71 36.58 -14.62
CA SER A 848 41.02 37.63 -13.87
C SER A 848 40.75 37.26 -12.41
N ALA A 849 40.14 36.10 -12.17
CA ALA A 849 39.83 35.58 -10.84
C ALA A 849 41.08 35.35 -10.01
N ARG A 850 42.16 34.81 -10.60
CA ARG A 850 43.47 34.66 -9.92
C ARG A 850 44.03 36.00 -9.48
N SER A 851 44.10 36.96 -10.40
CA SER A 851 44.63 38.29 -10.10
C SER A 851 43.85 39.00 -8.99
N PHE A 852 42.53 38.78 -8.94
CA PHE A 852 41.69 39.32 -7.87
C PHE A 852 41.93 38.56 -6.56
N GLY A 853 42.05 37.23 -6.60
CA GLY A 853 42.40 36.41 -5.45
C GLY A 853 43.73 36.82 -4.79
N ASP A 854 44.75 37.15 -5.58
CA ASP A 854 46.03 37.63 -5.04
C ASP A 854 45.88 38.99 -4.33
N ARG A 855 45.06 39.90 -4.89
CA ARG A 855 44.72 41.18 -4.24
C ARG A 855 43.91 40.96 -2.96
N ALA A 856 42.96 40.04 -2.99
CA ALA A 856 42.16 39.64 -1.85
C ALA A 856 43.03 39.12 -0.70
N ALA A 857 43.94 38.19 -1.00
CA ALA A 857 44.89 37.66 -0.03
C ALA A 857 45.76 38.78 0.58
N THR A 858 46.23 39.72 -0.25
CA THR A 858 47.03 40.87 0.21
C THR A 858 46.22 41.84 1.10
N ALA A 859 44.92 41.97 0.87
CA ALA A 859 44.03 42.77 1.72
C ALA A 859 43.79 42.08 3.07
N LEU A 860 43.54 40.77 3.06
CA LEU A 860 43.36 39.95 4.27
C LEU A 860 44.63 39.92 5.14
N ASP A 861 45.81 39.76 4.53
CA ASP A 861 47.10 39.82 5.24
C ASP A 861 47.39 41.19 5.86
N GLY A 862 46.77 42.27 5.34
CA GLY A 862 46.90 43.63 5.86
C GLY A 862 45.92 43.98 6.98
N ASN A 863 44.96 43.11 7.30
CA ASN A 863 43.92 43.38 8.30
C ASN A 863 44.39 42.95 9.70
N ALA A 864 44.41 43.88 10.66
CA ALA A 864 44.86 43.62 12.03
C ALA A 864 44.00 42.62 12.81
N LEU A 865 42.76 42.37 12.40
CA LEU A 865 41.84 41.42 13.04
C LEU A 865 42.10 39.95 12.62
N LEU A 866 42.89 39.73 11.56
CA LEU A 866 43.10 38.42 10.95
C LEU A 866 44.56 37.98 11.09
N ALA A 867 44.76 36.73 11.51
CA ALA A 867 46.05 36.07 11.52
C ALA A 867 46.07 34.95 10.47
N ARG A 868 47.06 34.98 9.58
CA ARG A 868 47.22 33.95 8.55
C ARG A 868 47.62 32.62 9.19
N VAL A 869 46.81 31.58 8.99
CA VAL A 869 47.06 30.23 9.54
C VAL A 869 47.90 29.41 8.57
N GLY A 870 47.51 29.38 7.29
CA GLY A 870 48.21 28.57 6.30
C GLY A 870 47.58 28.55 4.92
N THR A 871 48.28 27.95 3.97
CA THR A 871 47.85 27.77 2.58
C THR A 871 47.67 26.29 2.28
N THR A 872 46.53 25.93 1.71
CA THR A 872 46.18 24.58 1.26
C THR A 872 46.01 24.55 -0.25
N ALA A 873 45.87 23.34 -0.82
CA ALA A 873 45.56 23.19 -2.25
C ALA A 873 44.21 23.79 -2.66
N ALA A 874 43.27 23.93 -1.71
CA ALA A 874 41.94 24.49 -1.94
C ALA A 874 41.87 26.01 -1.72
N GLY A 875 42.90 26.62 -1.13
CA GLY A 875 42.89 28.04 -0.80
C GLY A 875 43.68 28.39 0.46
N THR A 876 43.52 29.63 0.89
CA THR A 876 44.28 30.23 2.00
C THR A 876 43.37 30.55 3.18
N LEU A 877 43.83 30.28 4.40
CA LEU A 877 43.04 30.38 5.63
C LEU A 877 43.61 31.42 6.58
N TRP A 878 42.71 32.22 7.15
CA TRP A 878 42.98 33.15 8.25
C TRP A 878 42.06 32.82 9.44
N SER A 879 42.59 32.96 10.65
CA SER A 879 41.84 32.91 11.91
C SER A 879 41.60 34.32 12.41
N THR A 880 40.46 34.55 13.03
CA THR A 880 40.18 35.81 13.73
C THR A 880 40.88 35.83 15.07
N ALA A 881 41.39 36.99 15.49
CA ALA A 881 42.04 37.17 16.80
C ALA A 881 41.05 37.50 17.93
N ALA A 882 39.76 37.74 17.60
CA ALA A 882 38.71 38.05 18.55
C ALA A 882 38.14 36.76 19.17
N ASP A 883 37.78 36.80 20.46
CA ASP A 883 36.95 35.75 21.07
C ASP A 883 35.53 35.84 20.50
N VAL A 884 35.27 35.07 19.45
CA VAL A 884 33.98 35.06 18.76
C VAL A 884 33.06 34.04 19.42
N THR A 885 31.94 34.49 19.96
CA THR A 885 30.89 33.60 20.49
C THR A 885 30.15 32.91 19.33
N PRO A 886 30.11 31.57 19.28
CA PRO A 886 29.38 30.85 18.23
C PRO A 886 27.88 31.18 18.23
N ILE A 887 27.26 31.20 17.05
CA ILE A 887 25.81 31.42 16.93
C ILE A 887 25.08 30.25 17.60
N ALA A 888 24.19 30.57 18.54
CA ALA A 888 23.34 29.59 19.20
C ALA A 888 22.13 29.23 18.33
N VAL A 889 21.89 27.93 18.15
CA VAL A 889 20.62 27.44 17.61
C VAL A 889 19.51 27.74 18.64
N PRO A 890 18.33 28.21 18.21
CA PRO A 890 17.19 28.37 19.10
C PRO A 890 16.93 27.09 19.89
N ALA A 891 16.62 27.21 21.19
CA ALA A 891 16.45 26.04 22.08
C ALA A 891 15.34 25.07 21.64
N ASP A 892 14.33 25.57 20.93
CA ASP A 892 13.25 24.78 20.33
C ASP A 892 12.96 25.29 18.90
N PRO A 893 13.80 24.94 17.90
CA PRO A 893 13.63 25.43 16.54
C PRO A 893 12.43 24.76 15.84
N GLY A 894 11.93 23.64 16.37
CA GLY A 894 10.81 22.90 15.80
C GLY A 894 9.45 23.25 16.39
N GLY A 895 9.41 23.78 17.61
CA GLY A 895 8.20 24.08 18.35
C GLY A 895 7.25 22.88 18.41
N TRP A 896 5.95 23.16 18.41
CA TRP A 896 4.90 22.14 18.33
C TRP A 896 4.77 21.49 16.94
N GLN A 897 5.35 22.10 15.90
CA GLN A 897 5.21 21.66 14.50
C GLN A 897 6.04 20.41 14.24
N GLN A 898 7.29 20.39 14.72
CA GLN A 898 8.21 19.26 14.54
C GLN A 898 7.63 17.92 15.05
N PRO A 899 7.19 17.76 16.31
CA PRO A 899 6.65 16.49 16.79
C PRO A 899 5.37 16.08 16.07
N LEU A 900 4.53 17.04 15.66
CA LEU A 900 3.31 16.78 14.90
C LEU A 900 3.60 16.24 13.49
N ILE A 901 4.55 16.86 12.79
CA ILE A 901 4.96 16.44 11.44
C ILE A 901 5.64 15.07 11.50
N VAL A 902 6.54 14.86 12.47
CA VAL A 902 7.18 13.55 12.67
C VAL A 902 6.13 12.47 12.95
N LEU A 903 5.17 12.73 13.84
CA LEU A 903 4.08 11.79 14.12
C LEU A 903 3.26 11.48 12.87
N MET A 904 2.90 12.50 12.08
CA MET A 904 2.20 12.33 10.81
C MET A 904 2.98 11.44 9.85
N LEU A 905 4.27 11.72 9.64
CA LEU A 905 5.14 10.95 8.75
C LEU A 905 5.26 9.49 9.22
N VAL A 906 5.51 9.26 10.52
CA VAL A 906 5.61 7.92 11.11
C VAL A 906 4.31 7.13 10.92
N VAL A 907 3.14 7.75 11.17
CA VAL A 907 1.85 7.09 10.99
C VAL A 907 1.58 6.77 9.53
N VAL A 908 1.75 7.73 8.63
CA VAL A 908 1.48 7.53 7.20
C VAL A 908 2.42 6.50 6.62
N PHE A 909 3.74 6.71 6.71
CA PHE A 909 4.71 5.77 6.15
C PHE A 909 4.68 4.41 6.85
N GLY A 910 4.41 4.36 8.16
CA GLY A 910 4.22 3.10 8.91
C GLY A 910 3.06 2.27 8.37
N VAL A 911 1.89 2.89 8.11
CA VAL A 911 0.74 2.20 7.53
C VAL A 911 1.04 1.68 6.12
N PHE A 912 1.66 2.50 5.27
CA PHE A 912 1.97 2.09 3.89
C PHE A 912 3.12 1.08 3.80
N ALA A 913 4.10 1.14 4.70
CA ALA A 913 5.13 0.11 4.86
C ALA A 913 4.50 -1.23 5.26
N LEU A 914 3.65 -1.24 6.30
CA LEU A 914 2.92 -2.44 6.71
C LEU A 914 2.02 -3.00 5.59
N LEU A 915 1.45 -2.14 4.76
CA LEU A 915 0.72 -2.55 3.56
C LEU A 915 1.65 -3.13 2.49
N ALA A 916 2.81 -2.53 2.23
CA ALA A 916 3.75 -2.93 1.18
C ALA A 916 4.41 -4.30 1.43
N ILE A 917 4.67 -4.69 2.69
CA ILE A 917 5.36 -5.95 3.00
C ILE A 917 4.62 -7.15 2.37
N PRO A 918 5.29 -7.99 1.57
CA PRO A 918 4.68 -9.14 0.91
C PRO A 918 4.47 -10.31 1.88
N ILE A 919 3.56 -10.15 2.86
CA ILE A 919 3.12 -11.25 3.72
C ILE A 919 1.99 -11.96 2.96
N GLY A 920 2.17 -13.25 2.71
CA GLY A 920 1.36 -14.08 1.80
C GLY A 920 -0.15 -13.82 1.86
N ASN A 921 -0.77 -13.76 0.68
CA ASN A 921 -2.21 -13.59 0.50
C ASN A 921 -3.02 -14.57 1.38
N THR A 922 -3.85 -14.07 2.31
CA THR A 922 -4.73 -14.93 3.14
C THR A 922 -6.23 -14.72 2.90
N ALA A 923 -6.65 -14.10 1.81
CA ALA A 923 -8.01 -14.24 1.29
C ALA A 923 -8.14 -13.49 -0.04
N ALA A 924 -8.14 -14.22 -1.15
CA ALA A 924 -8.97 -13.78 -2.26
C ALA A 924 -10.43 -13.89 -1.79
N PRO A 925 -11.28 -12.85 -1.96
CA PRO A 925 -12.71 -13.05 -1.81
C PRO A 925 -13.12 -14.14 -2.79
N ARG A 926 -13.82 -15.18 -2.32
CA ARG A 926 -14.44 -16.22 -3.15
C ARG A 926 -15.30 -15.55 -4.21
N ARG A 927 -14.73 -15.25 -5.39
CA ARG A 927 -15.52 -14.92 -6.57
C ARG A 927 -16.14 -16.23 -7.02
N ARG A 928 -17.37 -16.49 -6.57
CA ARG A 928 -18.21 -17.54 -7.16
C ARG A 928 -18.20 -17.33 -8.68
N PRO A 929 -18.04 -18.38 -9.50
CA PRO A 929 -18.22 -18.25 -10.94
C PRO A 929 -19.62 -17.67 -11.19
N ARG A 930 -19.68 -16.60 -11.99
CA ARG A 930 -20.95 -16.08 -12.49
C ARG A 930 -21.62 -17.23 -13.21
N ARG A 931 -22.82 -17.62 -12.77
CA ARG A 931 -23.71 -18.49 -13.55
C ARG A 931 -23.77 -17.91 -14.97
N PRO A 932 -23.61 -18.69 -16.04
CA PRO A 932 -23.94 -18.19 -17.37
C PRO A 932 -25.37 -17.67 -17.28
N LYS A 933 -25.60 -16.45 -17.77
CA LYS A 933 -26.96 -15.94 -17.96
C LYS A 933 -27.62 -16.91 -18.94
N ASN A 934 -28.42 -17.84 -18.43
CA ASN A 934 -29.38 -18.53 -19.29
C ASN A 934 -30.21 -17.45 -19.95
N GLY A 935 -30.15 -17.43 -21.28
CA GLY A 935 -30.94 -16.53 -22.10
C GLY A 935 -32.39 -16.62 -21.67
N ARG A 936 -33.06 -15.47 -21.67
CA ARG A 936 -34.51 -15.36 -21.54
C ARG A 936 -35.16 -16.35 -22.53
N SER A 937 -35.71 -17.44 -22.02
CA SER A 937 -36.74 -18.18 -22.73
C SER A 937 -38.01 -17.35 -22.68
N GLY A 938 -38.32 -16.65 -23.77
CA GLY A 938 -39.67 -16.16 -24.02
C GLY A 938 -40.61 -17.34 -24.24
N PRO A 939 -41.89 -17.25 -23.85
CA PRO A 939 -42.86 -18.31 -24.09
C PRO A 939 -43.39 -18.21 -25.53
N GLY A 940 -43.42 -19.34 -26.24
CA GLY A 940 -44.22 -19.52 -27.47
C GLY A 940 -43.41 -19.53 -28.76
N GLY A 941 -43.51 -20.63 -29.49
CA GLY A 941 -43.01 -20.76 -30.86
C GLY A 941 -42.57 -22.18 -31.18
N ALA A 942 -43.53 -23.01 -31.63
CA ALA A 942 -43.27 -24.33 -32.18
C ALA A 942 -42.35 -24.23 -33.42
N ALA A 943 -41.40 -25.14 -33.56
CA ALA A 943 -40.66 -25.36 -34.80
C ALA A 943 -40.83 -26.83 -35.23
N PRO A 944 -41.11 -27.12 -36.50
CA PRO A 944 -41.38 -28.46 -37.00
C PRO A 944 -40.08 -29.19 -37.41
N ALA A 945 -40.22 -30.51 -37.53
CA ALA A 945 -39.21 -31.46 -37.97
C ALA A 945 -39.03 -31.50 -39.51
N ARG A 946 -37.97 -32.24 -39.92
CA ARG A 946 -37.52 -32.68 -41.27
C ARG A 946 -36.43 -31.80 -41.88
N GLY A 947 -35.42 -32.31 -42.58
CA GLY A 947 -35.10 -33.65 -43.07
C GLY A 947 -33.81 -33.57 -43.93
N ALA A 948 -33.21 -34.73 -44.20
CA ALA A 948 -31.95 -34.97 -44.91
C ALA A 948 -31.87 -34.44 -46.36
N THR A 949 -30.64 -34.22 -46.87
CA THR A 949 -30.00 -34.88 -48.04
C THR A 949 -28.61 -34.22 -48.29
N ASP A 950 -27.53 -35.00 -48.32
CA ASP A 950 -26.71 -35.43 -49.50
C ASP A 950 -25.99 -34.27 -50.23
N GLY A 951 -24.70 -34.31 -50.60
CA GLY A 951 -23.64 -35.32 -50.59
C GLY A 951 -22.40 -34.77 -51.34
N GLU A 952 -21.28 -35.50 -51.24
CA GLU A 952 -20.09 -35.54 -52.15
C GLU A 952 -19.12 -34.34 -52.20
N ALA A 953 -17.78 -34.47 -52.34
CA ALA A 953 -16.83 -35.59 -52.28
C ALA A 953 -15.37 -35.03 -52.23
N SER A 954 -14.47 -35.79 -51.60
CA SER A 954 -13.01 -35.97 -51.84
C SER A 954 -12.09 -34.81 -52.24
N ASP A 955 -11.00 -34.56 -51.50
CA ASP A 955 -9.69 -35.18 -51.81
C ASP A 955 -8.65 -34.99 -50.66
N GLN A 956 -7.86 -36.03 -50.41
CA GLN A 956 -6.69 -36.12 -49.51
C GLN A 956 -5.40 -35.72 -50.29
N PRO A 957 -4.17 -35.58 -49.73
CA PRO A 957 -3.58 -36.40 -48.65
C PRO A 957 -2.72 -35.71 -47.55
N ASP A 958 -2.78 -36.35 -46.38
CA ASP A 958 -1.79 -36.74 -45.35
C ASP A 958 -0.44 -36.03 -45.12
N ALA A 959 -0.17 -35.76 -43.83
CA ALA A 959 1.05 -36.21 -43.12
C ALA A 959 0.94 -36.03 -41.58
N ASP A 960 0.97 -37.16 -40.86
CA ASP A 960 1.56 -37.49 -39.55
C ASP A 960 1.44 -36.56 -38.31
N ALA A 961 0.79 -37.08 -37.25
CA ALA A 961 1.47 -37.57 -36.02
C ALA A 961 0.48 -37.73 -34.83
N GLU A 962 0.67 -38.84 -34.10
CA GLU A 962 -0.17 -39.48 -33.09
C GLU A 962 -0.43 -38.68 -31.79
N VAL A 963 -1.65 -38.81 -31.23
CA VAL A 963 -1.92 -38.63 -29.79
C VAL A 963 -2.86 -39.74 -29.32
N GLY A 964 -2.32 -40.64 -28.48
CA GLY A 964 -3.07 -41.67 -27.77
C GLY A 964 -3.82 -41.14 -26.54
N ALA A 965 -5.04 -41.62 -26.35
CA ALA A 965 -5.94 -41.32 -25.24
C ALA A 965 -5.55 -42.05 -23.93
N PRO A 966 -5.86 -41.50 -22.75
CA PRO A 966 -5.66 -42.20 -21.48
C PRO A 966 -6.86 -43.11 -21.13
N ALA A 967 -6.52 -44.33 -20.70
CA ALA A 967 -7.43 -45.40 -20.30
C ALA A 967 -8.02 -45.23 -18.89
N ALA A 968 -9.16 -45.89 -18.69
CA ALA A 968 -9.93 -46.00 -17.45
C ALA A 968 -9.21 -46.83 -16.38
N LEU A 969 -9.43 -46.49 -15.10
CA LEU A 969 -8.98 -47.24 -13.93
C LEU A 969 -10.17 -47.94 -13.27
N GLU A 970 -10.05 -49.25 -13.12
CA GLU A 970 -10.91 -50.16 -12.35
C GLU A 970 -10.64 -50.09 -10.83
N PRO A 971 -11.57 -50.57 -9.97
CA PRO A 971 -11.46 -50.49 -8.51
C PRO A 971 -10.75 -51.71 -7.89
N GLN A 972 -9.95 -51.50 -6.84
CA GLN A 972 -9.39 -52.56 -6.00
C GLN A 972 -10.17 -52.76 -4.68
N PRO A 973 -10.22 -53.99 -4.11
CA PRO A 973 -11.12 -54.35 -3.01
C PRO A 973 -10.49 -54.31 -1.60
N ASP A 974 -11.37 -54.40 -0.59
CA ASP A 974 -11.15 -54.48 0.86
C ASP A 974 -10.20 -55.59 1.34
N GLU A 975 -9.34 -55.28 2.33
CA GLU A 975 -8.78 -56.24 3.28
C GLU A 975 -8.73 -55.66 4.71
N GLY A 976 -9.53 -56.25 5.60
CA GLY A 976 -9.06 -56.95 6.82
C GLY A 976 -8.46 -56.18 8.01
N LEU A 977 -9.27 -56.11 9.09
CA LEU A 977 -8.93 -55.96 10.53
C LEU A 977 -7.75 -56.86 10.98
N GLU A 978 -6.84 -56.49 11.90
CA GLU A 978 -6.98 -56.48 13.37
C GLU A 978 -5.65 -56.05 14.10
N PRO A 979 -5.60 -55.92 15.45
CA PRO A 979 -4.90 -54.83 16.18
C PRO A 979 -3.62 -55.25 16.95
N ALA A 980 -2.90 -54.28 17.52
CA ALA A 980 -1.88 -54.52 18.54
C ALA A 980 -2.04 -53.58 19.75
N TYR A 981 -2.17 -54.19 20.93
CA TYR A 981 -2.19 -53.57 22.26
C TYR A 981 -0.94 -53.98 23.04
N ALA A 982 -0.53 -53.12 23.98
CA ALA A 982 0.34 -53.35 25.15
C ALA A 982 1.84 -53.57 24.89
N ALA A 983 2.80 -53.22 25.77
CA ALA A 983 2.91 -52.37 26.97
C ALA A 983 4.40 -52.48 27.43
N VAL A 984 4.81 -51.63 28.40
CA VAL A 984 6.04 -51.74 29.25
C VAL A 984 7.34 -51.30 28.55
N GLY A 985 8.26 -50.51 29.11
CA GLY A 985 8.52 -49.81 30.38
C GLY A 985 9.89 -49.12 30.18
N GLY A 986 10.15 -47.90 30.65
CA GLY A 986 10.72 -47.61 31.98
C GLY A 986 12.24 -47.32 31.93
N HIS A 987 12.67 -46.22 32.57
CA HIS A 987 14.06 -45.81 32.94
C HIS A 987 15.00 -45.35 31.79
N ASP A 988 15.90 -44.35 31.91
CA ASP A 988 16.33 -43.42 32.97
C ASP A 988 17.17 -42.26 32.37
N GLU A 989 17.24 -41.16 33.13
CA GLU A 989 18.34 -40.20 33.38
C GLU A 989 19.19 -39.48 32.29
N GLU A 990 19.36 -38.18 32.58
CA GLU A 990 20.52 -37.28 32.39
C GLU A 990 21.07 -36.91 31.00
N ALA A 991 20.78 -35.66 30.57
CA ALA A 991 21.75 -34.56 30.33
C ALA A 991 21.04 -33.30 29.81
#